data_AF-A0A8T7FKH3-F1
#
_entry.id   AF-A0A8T7FKH3-F1
#
_cell.length_a   1.000
_cell.length_b   1.000
_cell.length_c   1.000
_cell.angle_alpha   90.00
_cell.angle_beta   90.00
_cell.angle_gamma   90.00
#
_symmetry.space_group_name_H-M   'P 1'
#
loop_
_entity.id
_entity.type
_entity.pdbx_description
1 polymer ?
#
loop_
_entity_poly.entity_id
_entity_poly.type
_entity_poly.pdbx_seq_one_letter_code
_entity_poly.pdbx_strand_id
1 'polypeptide(L)'
;MTNEKHSWLYDILFVLVLLMAGILRFAGYDWGEGYHQHPDELFLTGVLDNLRAHACEDPSIPVDVCPPESKRWMTVGEYLDSATSTLNPYVRGFGFFVYGNLPMTVTRVLMEATGNDDLGASKFFARQMSATMDLLTIFLLYLIASRLYGRKVGLFAAAFSSLAVMQIQQSHFFTSDLFVNLFMFLALLFAVGIVEKRLEVGGQGEDAQSATRQLPITNFPIALLKHPLFLPTIGFGFALGMAMASKINAAAMAIVLPFALFVRWLIHDRRKLITDHRSLITDYWSLIAIFLVTGGLATFISFRIFQPYAFDGLMLDPQWVKGISEQRLQATGTADLPWNLQWARRSNLFSFQNLTVWGLGLPLGILAWAGFLLMGWRIVRGEYKHLLLWGWTAFYFTWQSLQFNATMRYQLPIYPLLCMMAAWFVFELPRLRKTTDDRPQTMVNRPLSIVAFVLGAIVLILTAAWAFAFQSIYLRSEPRMAASRWMFQNVPAAVNLSIQSEENGTYNQPLAFPSGLVVAPGTPITLTFSPNREGVLSEVTFGYARDASETPAPVNVTLYSASQPDLALARASTLLDTTRTADPRGAPLTFTLDNVVPMVNGQQYVLSIETFGSGLTITGSAVANETDYDWGLPFRIDGYDPYGGLYSNEDLVLQVYWVEDANKLNRYVDILSKADYIVVPTNHQYGQITRVPERYPLTTLYYRELLGCPEGEDIIECYRVAEPGMYKGRLGFELEAVFTSYPTLGPIVINDQSAEEAFTFYDHPKVMIFKKTDDFDAESLRALFNTVDLTQVVQLPPKEFDNFKNLMLPEARLASQRAGGTWSDLFDYDWIHNKVPVVGVLVWYLFIFVLGVFAYPIVRLALPGLRQYAYALGRIGGLVLLVWLAWMGGSLGAPYTRVSIGAALALIAVTAAALWMKRRDEFKADWNSNRRFFVMVEIVFLVFFIIDLLIRLGNADMWHPSKGGERPMDFSYFNAVLKSTSFPPYDPWYAGGYINYYYYGFVLAGTPVKLLGIVPSIAHNFILPTWFALVAMGAFAIGYAAVESHRSQVEGRRLQVENEQTSTFNLQLVAGVAASFLTVLLGNLGTIQLVFNAIQRIAAPGGVIPAEADMLQRWAGRSGVCGRCSHRARFCQLDEATGTGSQAASSRRDRATRSPSSRCSPSCTATCTRTCW
;
A
#
# COMPACT_ATOMS: atom_id res chain seq x y z
N MET A 1 -15.24 4.00 -44.08
CA MET A 1 -15.50 2.55 -44.12
C MET A 1 -14.89 2.01 -45.40
N THR A 2 -13.83 1.22 -45.30
CA THR A 2 -13.29 0.47 -46.45
C THR A 2 -14.25 -0.66 -46.76
N ASN A 3 -14.70 -0.78 -48.01
CA ASN A 3 -15.50 -1.90 -48.50
C ASN A 3 -14.70 -3.21 -48.36
N GLU A 4 -14.70 -3.82 -47.18
CA GLU A 4 -14.19 -5.17 -46.99
C GLU A 4 -15.23 -6.13 -47.57
N LYS A 5 -14.84 -6.84 -48.62
CA LYS A 5 -15.68 -7.73 -49.45
C LYS A 5 -16.42 -8.84 -48.66
N HIS A 6 -16.13 -9.02 -47.37
CA HIS A 6 -16.70 -10.04 -46.47
C HIS A 6 -16.89 -9.52 -45.03
N SER A 7 -17.55 -8.37 -44.84
CA SER A 7 -17.76 -7.79 -43.50
C SER A 7 -18.51 -8.72 -42.52
N TRP A 8 -19.45 -9.52 -43.04
CA TRP A 8 -20.26 -10.47 -42.27
C TRP A 8 -19.43 -11.56 -41.57
N LEU A 9 -18.27 -11.93 -42.14
CA LEU A 9 -17.41 -12.96 -41.57
C LEU A 9 -16.83 -12.51 -40.21
N TYR A 10 -16.45 -11.25 -40.08
CA TYR A 10 -15.97 -10.70 -38.81
C TYR A 10 -17.06 -10.67 -37.75
N ASP A 11 -18.29 -10.39 -38.18
CA ASP A 11 -19.43 -10.34 -37.27
C ASP A 11 -19.74 -11.76 -36.74
N ILE A 12 -19.66 -12.81 -37.58
CA ILE A 12 -19.77 -14.21 -37.14
C ILE A 12 -18.62 -14.60 -36.21
N LEU A 13 -17.37 -14.30 -36.58
CA LEU A 13 -16.21 -14.65 -35.75
C LEU A 13 -16.28 -13.95 -34.38
N PHE A 14 -16.75 -12.71 -34.35
CA PHE A 14 -16.94 -11.99 -33.11
C PHE A 14 -18.05 -12.60 -32.24
N VAL A 15 -19.16 -13.04 -32.84
CA VAL A 15 -20.19 -13.79 -32.11
C VAL A 15 -19.63 -15.09 -31.53
N LEU A 16 -18.81 -15.82 -32.27
CA LEU A 16 -18.13 -17.03 -31.75
C LEU A 16 -17.20 -16.69 -30.56
N VAL A 17 -16.46 -15.59 -30.63
CA VAL A 17 -15.62 -15.10 -29.53
C VAL A 17 -16.47 -14.76 -28.30
N LEU A 18 -17.62 -14.11 -28.47
CA LEU A 18 -18.54 -13.81 -27.37
C LEU A 18 -19.19 -15.06 -26.78
N LEU A 19 -19.55 -16.05 -27.59
CA LEU A 19 -20.08 -17.33 -27.10
C LEU A 19 -19.03 -18.09 -26.28
N MET A 20 -17.79 -18.16 -26.77
CA MET A 20 -16.66 -18.72 -26.01
C MET A 20 -16.43 -17.94 -24.71
N ALA A 21 -16.46 -16.60 -24.77
CA ALA A 21 -16.34 -15.75 -23.58
C ALA A 21 -17.45 -16.06 -22.56
N GLY A 22 -18.68 -16.29 -23.03
CA GLY A 22 -19.82 -16.65 -22.19
C GLY A 22 -19.65 -18.01 -21.52
N ILE A 23 -19.23 -19.03 -22.28
CA ILE A 23 -18.95 -20.38 -21.73
C ILE A 23 -17.93 -20.28 -20.58
N LEU A 24 -16.84 -19.54 -20.78
CA LEU A 24 -15.80 -19.37 -19.75
C LEU A 24 -16.25 -18.58 -18.52
N ARG A 25 -17.38 -17.87 -18.56
CA ARG A 25 -17.84 -17.02 -17.43
C ARG A 25 -19.05 -17.60 -16.70
N PHE A 26 -19.86 -18.38 -17.39
CA PHE A 26 -21.07 -18.99 -16.83
C PHE A 26 -20.87 -20.46 -16.42
N ALA A 27 -19.86 -21.16 -16.95
CA ALA A 27 -19.59 -22.53 -16.55
C ALA A 27 -19.05 -22.59 -15.11
N GLY A 28 -19.70 -23.38 -14.24
CA GLY A 28 -19.33 -23.44 -12.83
C GLY A 28 -19.80 -22.22 -12.02
N TYR A 29 -20.91 -21.58 -12.40
CA TYR A 29 -21.46 -20.45 -11.62
C TYR A 29 -21.87 -20.84 -10.19
N ASP A 30 -22.22 -22.12 -9.98
CA ASP A 30 -22.59 -22.76 -8.72
C ASP A 30 -21.39 -23.32 -7.94
N TRP A 31 -20.18 -23.15 -8.48
CA TRP A 31 -18.95 -23.61 -7.87
C TRP A 31 -18.76 -23.06 -6.46
N GLY A 32 -18.32 -23.95 -5.55
CA GLY A 32 -18.29 -23.70 -4.11
C GLY A 32 -19.61 -23.97 -3.38
N GLU A 33 -20.64 -24.46 -4.08
CA GLU A 33 -21.92 -24.95 -3.51
C GLU A 33 -22.63 -23.95 -2.59
N GLY A 34 -22.47 -22.65 -2.87
CA GLY A 34 -23.08 -21.59 -2.07
C GLY A 34 -22.27 -21.19 -0.82
N TYR A 35 -21.22 -21.91 -0.44
CA TYR A 35 -20.33 -21.51 0.66
C TYR A 35 -19.46 -20.33 0.23
N HIS A 36 -19.40 -19.29 1.05
CA HIS A 36 -18.87 -17.99 0.64
C HIS A 36 -17.34 -17.94 0.73
N GLN A 37 -16.68 -17.73 -0.42
CA GLN A 37 -15.22 -17.85 -0.55
C GLN A 37 -14.55 -16.52 -0.92
N HIS A 38 -15.28 -15.63 -1.59
CA HIS A 38 -14.85 -14.26 -1.82
C HIS A 38 -15.46 -13.32 -0.76
N PRO A 39 -14.66 -12.60 0.06
CA PRO A 39 -15.15 -11.75 1.15
C PRO A 39 -16.10 -10.63 0.69
N ASP A 40 -15.78 -9.92 -0.41
CA ASP A 40 -16.68 -8.88 -0.92
C ASP A 40 -18.03 -9.46 -1.39
N GLU A 41 -18.03 -10.62 -2.04
CA GLU A 41 -19.25 -11.30 -2.46
C GLU A 41 -20.11 -11.64 -1.24
N LEU A 42 -19.52 -12.22 -0.19
CA LEU A 42 -20.24 -12.53 1.07
C LEU A 42 -20.95 -11.30 1.62
N PHE A 43 -20.23 -10.18 1.73
CA PHE A 43 -20.79 -8.94 2.24
C PHE A 43 -21.90 -8.41 1.30
N LEU A 44 -21.63 -8.34 0.00
CA LEU A 44 -22.58 -7.80 -0.98
C LEU A 44 -23.83 -8.68 -1.11
N THR A 45 -23.73 -10.00 -1.14
CA THR A 45 -24.90 -10.89 -1.19
C THR A 45 -25.75 -10.76 0.08
N GLY A 46 -25.11 -10.63 1.25
CA GLY A 46 -25.83 -10.37 2.50
C GLY A 46 -26.61 -9.04 2.48
N VAL A 47 -26.03 -7.99 1.89
CA VAL A 47 -26.76 -6.73 1.65
C VAL A 47 -27.90 -6.95 0.65
N LEU A 48 -27.62 -7.61 -0.48
CA LEU A 48 -28.57 -7.84 -1.57
C LEU A 48 -29.83 -8.60 -1.11
N ASP A 49 -29.67 -9.62 -0.27
CA ASP A 49 -30.75 -10.41 0.32
C ASP A 49 -31.69 -9.58 1.19
N ASN A 50 -31.20 -8.46 1.74
CA ASN A 50 -31.97 -7.57 2.59
C ASN A 50 -32.63 -6.43 1.80
N LEU A 51 -32.18 -6.08 0.60
CA LEU A 51 -32.81 -5.02 -0.19
C LEU A 51 -34.16 -5.46 -0.76
N ARG A 52 -35.07 -4.49 -1.04
CA ARG A 52 -36.38 -4.75 -1.67
C ARG A 52 -36.68 -3.66 -2.68
N ALA A 53 -37.04 -4.02 -3.92
CA ALA A 53 -37.45 -3.04 -4.95
C ALA A 53 -38.97 -2.82 -5.01
N HIS A 54 -39.74 -3.62 -4.28
CA HIS A 54 -41.16 -3.41 -4.05
C HIS A 54 -41.42 -2.60 -2.77
N ALA A 55 -42.58 -1.94 -2.72
CA ALA A 55 -43.19 -1.36 -1.54
C ALA A 55 -44.57 -1.99 -1.32
N CYS A 56 -45.09 -1.92 -0.10
CA CYS A 56 -46.47 -2.34 0.17
C CYS A 56 -47.45 -1.25 -0.29
N GLU A 57 -48.64 -1.64 -0.75
CA GLU A 57 -49.72 -0.70 -1.04
C GLU A 57 -50.15 0.08 0.21
N ASP A 58 -50.21 -0.60 1.36
CA ASP A 58 -50.38 0.04 2.68
C ASP A 58 -49.00 0.46 3.23
N PRO A 59 -48.71 1.78 3.35
CA PRO A 59 -47.43 2.27 3.84
C PRO A 59 -47.13 1.90 5.30
N SER A 60 -48.15 1.49 6.08
CA SER A 60 -47.99 1.09 7.47
C SER A 60 -47.43 -0.33 7.63
N ILE A 61 -47.45 -1.13 6.55
CA ILE A 61 -47.01 -2.52 6.55
C ILE A 61 -45.62 -2.62 5.91
N PRO A 62 -44.60 -3.16 6.61
CA PRO A 62 -43.30 -3.41 6.02
C PRO A 62 -43.39 -4.39 4.85
N VAL A 63 -42.64 -4.12 3.76
CA VAL A 63 -42.68 -4.95 2.53
C VAL A 63 -42.37 -6.43 2.78
N ASP A 64 -41.56 -6.76 3.79
CA ASP A 64 -41.18 -8.15 4.13
C ASP A 64 -42.36 -8.98 4.64
N VAL A 65 -43.39 -8.36 5.21
CA VAL A 65 -44.62 -9.02 5.70
C VAL A 65 -45.84 -8.67 4.85
N CYS A 66 -45.65 -7.89 3.77
CA CYS A 66 -46.73 -7.50 2.87
C CYS A 66 -47.16 -8.71 2.02
N PRO A 67 -48.46 -9.02 1.94
CA PRO A 67 -48.97 -10.08 1.09
C PRO A 67 -48.56 -9.88 -0.38
N PRO A 68 -48.22 -10.93 -1.14
CA PRO A 68 -47.75 -10.82 -2.53
C PRO A 68 -48.67 -9.99 -3.43
N GLU A 69 -49.98 -10.12 -3.27
CA GLU A 69 -51.01 -9.38 -4.01
C GLU A 69 -51.03 -7.87 -3.71
N SER A 70 -50.50 -7.45 -2.57
CA SER A 70 -50.43 -6.04 -2.14
C SER A 70 -49.04 -5.44 -2.31
N LYS A 71 -48.09 -6.17 -2.92
CA LYS A 71 -46.77 -5.65 -3.29
C LYS A 71 -46.86 -4.92 -4.62
N ARG A 72 -46.29 -3.71 -4.66
CA ARG A 72 -46.15 -2.90 -5.88
C ARG A 72 -44.72 -2.45 -6.08
N TRP A 73 -44.35 -2.12 -7.31
CA TRP A 73 -43.04 -1.51 -7.58
C TRP A 73 -42.93 -0.14 -6.90
N MET A 74 -41.73 0.15 -6.39
CA MET A 74 -41.42 1.47 -5.83
C MET A 74 -41.55 2.56 -6.88
N THR A 75 -42.06 3.72 -6.46
CA THR A 75 -42.08 4.93 -7.28
C THR A 75 -40.71 5.59 -7.29
N VAL A 76 -40.47 6.47 -8.28
CA VAL A 76 -39.21 7.24 -8.36
C VAL A 76 -38.98 8.11 -7.12
N GLY A 77 -40.06 8.64 -6.52
CA GLY A 77 -39.96 9.42 -5.28
C GLY A 77 -39.45 8.59 -4.10
N GLU A 78 -40.01 7.39 -3.91
CA GLU A 78 -39.59 6.45 -2.86
C GLU A 78 -38.18 5.88 -3.08
N TYR A 79 -37.74 5.78 -4.34
CA TYR A 79 -36.36 5.40 -4.65
C TYR A 79 -35.35 6.49 -4.27
N LEU A 80 -35.68 7.76 -4.53
CA LEU A 80 -34.79 8.90 -4.29
C LEU A 80 -34.79 9.38 -2.83
N ASP A 81 -35.75 8.93 -2.02
CA ASP A 81 -35.82 9.23 -0.58
C ASP A 81 -34.85 8.37 0.23
N SER A 82 -33.72 8.95 0.63
CA SER A 82 -32.68 8.23 1.37
C SER A 82 -33.11 7.79 2.77
N ALA A 83 -34.14 8.39 3.38
CA ALA A 83 -34.57 8.05 4.73
C ALA A 83 -35.45 6.79 4.79
N THR A 84 -36.21 6.51 3.73
CA THR A 84 -37.25 5.46 3.75
C THR A 84 -37.03 4.35 2.72
N SER A 85 -36.20 4.58 1.70
CA SER A 85 -36.04 3.63 0.60
C SER A 85 -35.53 2.26 1.06
N THR A 86 -36.25 1.19 0.73
CA THR A 86 -35.86 -0.20 1.03
C THR A 86 -34.72 -0.71 0.15
N LEU A 87 -34.34 0.05 -0.87
CA LEU A 87 -33.14 -0.15 -1.66
C LEU A 87 -31.90 0.50 -1.03
N ASN A 88 -32.05 1.29 0.05
CA ASN A 88 -30.93 1.88 0.78
C ASN A 88 -30.38 0.88 1.83
N PRO A 89 -29.10 0.44 1.71
CA PRO A 89 -28.48 -0.44 2.70
C PRO A 89 -28.53 0.12 4.13
N TYR A 90 -28.43 1.44 4.30
CA TYR A 90 -28.44 2.08 5.62
C TYR A 90 -29.78 1.90 6.35
N VAL A 91 -30.91 1.92 5.62
CA VAL A 91 -32.26 1.69 6.16
C VAL A 91 -32.47 0.23 6.53
N ARG A 92 -31.72 -0.69 5.89
CA ARG A 92 -31.80 -2.14 6.09
C ARG A 92 -30.78 -2.67 7.10
N GLY A 93 -30.22 -1.80 7.94
CA GLY A 93 -29.36 -2.18 9.07
C GLY A 93 -27.86 -2.23 8.76
N PHE A 94 -27.42 -1.86 7.55
CA PHE A 94 -26.00 -1.84 7.19
C PHE A 94 -25.38 -0.47 7.48
N GLY A 95 -24.87 -0.29 8.70
CA GLY A 95 -24.27 0.97 9.16
C GLY A 95 -23.00 1.42 8.41
N PHE A 96 -22.30 0.48 7.76
CA PHE A 96 -21.10 0.72 6.93
C PHE A 96 -21.33 0.14 5.53
N PHE A 97 -21.46 0.99 4.51
CA PHE A 97 -21.61 0.58 3.12
C PHE A 97 -20.89 1.56 2.18
N VAL A 98 -19.73 1.14 1.67
CA VAL A 98 -18.84 1.98 0.84
C VAL A 98 -18.81 1.57 -0.62
N TYR A 99 -19.61 0.56 -0.98
CA TYR A 99 -19.75 0.10 -2.34
C TYR A 99 -20.77 0.96 -3.11
N GLY A 100 -20.75 0.86 -4.44
CA GLY A 100 -21.74 1.53 -5.27
C GLY A 100 -23.11 0.88 -5.14
N ASN A 101 -24.14 1.71 -5.17
CA ASN A 101 -25.54 1.30 -5.05
C ASN A 101 -26.11 0.79 -6.39
N LEU A 102 -25.50 1.18 -7.52
CA LEU A 102 -25.97 0.79 -8.85
C LEU A 102 -25.93 -0.73 -9.09
N PRO A 103 -24.81 -1.45 -8.83
CA PRO A 103 -24.77 -2.91 -8.97
C PRO A 103 -25.82 -3.62 -8.12
N MET A 104 -26.03 -3.13 -6.89
CA MET A 104 -27.01 -3.69 -5.96
C MET A 104 -28.44 -3.50 -6.46
N THR A 105 -28.78 -2.27 -6.83
CA THR A 105 -30.12 -1.89 -7.27
C THR A 105 -30.51 -2.64 -8.54
N VAL A 106 -29.64 -2.64 -9.56
CA VAL A 106 -29.94 -3.31 -10.84
C VAL A 106 -30.10 -4.81 -10.64
N THR A 107 -29.20 -5.44 -9.87
CA THR A 107 -29.28 -6.87 -9.59
C THR A 107 -30.56 -7.20 -8.85
N ARG A 108 -30.92 -6.45 -7.80
CA ARG A 108 -32.14 -6.69 -7.02
C ARG A 108 -33.41 -6.52 -7.85
N VAL A 109 -33.50 -5.44 -8.63
CA VAL A 109 -34.65 -5.15 -9.48
C VAL A 109 -34.85 -6.26 -10.52
N LEU A 110 -33.79 -6.71 -11.18
CA LEU A 110 -33.88 -7.78 -12.18
C LEU A 110 -34.21 -9.15 -11.56
N MET A 111 -33.69 -9.40 -10.37
CA MET A 111 -33.95 -10.63 -9.63
C MET A 111 -35.44 -10.74 -9.24
N GLU A 112 -36.01 -9.67 -8.66
CA GLU A 112 -37.45 -9.61 -8.34
C GLU A 112 -38.32 -9.64 -9.62
N ALA A 113 -37.89 -8.97 -10.70
CA ALA A 113 -38.60 -8.96 -11.98
C ALA A 113 -38.67 -10.34 -12.66
N THR A 114 -37.72 -11.24 -12.36
CA THR A 114 -37.69 -12.62 -12.87
C THR A 114 -38.39 -13.61 -11.95
N GLY A 115 -38.96 -13.16 -10.83
CA GLY A 115 -39.68 -14.00 -9.87
C GLY A 115 -38.78 -14.83 -8.95
N ASN A 116 -37.46 -14.59 -8.95
CA ASN A 116 -36.49 -15.31 -8.12
C ASN A 116 -36.25 -14.57 -6.79
N ASP A 117 -37.25 -14.47 -5.92
CA ASP A 117 -37.15 -13.76 -4.62
C ASP A 117 -36.77 -14.68 -3.44
N ASP A 118 -36.27 -15.89 -3.72
CA ASP A 118 -35.91 -16.85 -2.67
C ASP A 118 -34.60 -16.43 -1.96
N LEU A 119 -34.64 -16.46 -0.62
CA LEU A 119 -33.46 -16.25 0.23
C LEU A 119 -32.37 -17.28 -0.11
N GLY A 120 -31.15 -16.81 -0.40
CA GLY A 120 -30.02 -17.65 -0.80
C GLY A 120 -29.85 -17.85 -2.31
N ALA A 121 -30.87 -17.56 -3.13
CA ALA A 121 -30.75 -17.62 -4.60
C ALA A 121 -30.01 -16.40 -5.19
N SER A 122 -29.92 -15.30 -4.42
CA SER A 122 -29.36 -14.03 -4.87
C SER A 122 -27.91 -14.10 -5.30
N LYS A 123 -27.11 -14.96 -4.65
CA LYS A 123 -25.69 -15.14 -4.93
C LYS A 123 -25.44 -15.61 -6.36
N PHE A 124 -26.12 -16.69 -6.77
CA PHE A 124 -25.93 -17.26 -8.11
C PHE A 124 -26.42 -16.31 -9.20
N PHE A 125 -27.56 -15.64 -8.98
CA PHE A 125 -28.05 -14.62 -9.89
C PHE A 125 -27.08 -13.44 -10.02
N ALA A 126 -26.51 -12.99 -8.91
CA ALA A 126 -25.55 -11.88 -8.89
C ALA A 126 -24.21 -12.21 -9.58
N ARG A 127 -23.76 -13.48 -9.52
CA ARG A 127 -22.63 -13.98 -10.32
C ARG A 127 -22.94 -13.92 -11.82
N GLN A 128 -24.13 -14.38 -12.23
CA GLN A 128 -24.57 -14.29 -13.63
C GLN A 128 -24.63 -12.84 -14.14
N MET A 129 -25.04 -11.90 -13.28
CA MET A 129 -24.99 -10.48 -13.60
C MET A 129 -23.56 -9.98 -13.82
N SER A 130 -22.62 -10.40 -12.98
CA SER A 130 -21.19 -10.04 -13.12
C SER A 130 -20.60 -10.56 -14.43
N ALA A 131 -20.83 -11.84 -14.76
CA ALA A 131 -20.47 -12.44 -16.05
C ALA A 131 -21.06 -11.66 -17.23
N THR A 132 -22.32 -11.22 -17.13
CA THR A 132 -22.98 -10.42 -18.17
C THR A 132 -22.32 -9.04 -18.34
N MET A 133 -21.96 -8.36 -17.25
CA MET A 133 -21.28 -7.06 -17.31
C MET A 133 -19.90 -7.17 -17.99
N ASP A 134 -19.15 -8.25 -17.76
CA ASP A 134 -17.86 -8.46 -18.44
C ASP A 134 -18.03 -8.75 -19.94
N LEU A 135 -19.04 -9.54 -20.34
CA LEU A 135 -19.36 -9.76 -21.76
C LEU A 135 -19.69 -8.46 -22.49
N LEU A 136 -20.47 -7.58 -21.86
CA LEU A 136 -20.76 -6.26 -22.40
C LEU A 136 -19.49 -5.39 -22.47
N THR A 137 -18.57 -5.51 -21.53
CA THR A 137 -17.26 -4.83 -21.59
C THR A 137 -16.44 -5.29 -22.79
N ILE A 138 -16.39 -6.60 -23.07
CA ILE A 138 -15.72 -7.15 -24.26
C ILE A 138 -16.36 -6.64 -25.55
N PHE A 139 -17.69 -6.54 -25.57
CA PHE A 139 -18.42 -5.96 -26.69
C PHE A 139 -18.05 -4.48 -26.92
N LEU A 140 -18.00 -3.67 -25.87
CA LEU A 140 -17.59 -2.27 -25.98
C LEU A 140 -16.12 -2.14 -26.42
N LEU A 141 -15.23 -3.03 -25.94
CA LEU A 141 -13.84 -3.09 -26.41
C LEU A 141 -13.78 -3.34 -27.92
N TYR A 142 -14.54 -4.31 -28.43
CA TYR A 142 -14.60 -4.60 -29.87
C TYR A 142 -15.03 -3.37 -30.66
N LEU A 143 -16.03 -2.62 -30.19
CA LEU A 143 -16.47 -1.39 -30.84
C LEU A 143 -15.39 -0.31 -30.84
N ILE A 144 -14.73 -0.07 -29.70
CA ILE A 144 -13.65 0.93 -29.57
C ILE A 144 -12.48 0.58 -30.49
N ALA A 145 -11.99 -0.66 -30.42
CA ALA A 145 -10.83 -1.10 -31.17
C ALA A 145 -11.12 -1.20 -32.68
N SER A 146 -12.31 -1.66 -33.07
CA SER A 146 -12.73 -1.71 -34.47
C SER A 146 -12.83 -0.33 -35.10
N ARG A 147 -13.26 0.65 -34.31
CA ARG A 147 -13.43 2.05 -34.74
C ARG A 147 -12.07 2.73 -34.98
N LEU A 148 -11.14 2.62 -34.03
CA LEU A 148 -9.82 3.27 -34.13
C LEU A 148 -8.79 2.54 -35.01
N TYR A 149 -8.81 1.20 -34.99
CA TYR A 149 -7.73 0.39 -35.57
C TYR A 149 -8.22 -0.62 -36.63
N GLY A 150 -9.53 -0.72 -36.85
CA GLY A 150 -10.16 -1.63 -37.81
C GLY A 150 -10.61 -2.97 -37.20
N ARG A 151 -11.55 -3.64 -37.88
CA ARG A 151 -12.23 -4.85 -37.37
C ARG A 151 -11.30 -6.01 -37.02
N LYS A 152 -10.16 -6.16 -37.71
CA LYS A 152 -9.16 -7.20 -37.40
C LYS A 152 -8.55 -7.04 -36.01
N VAL A 153 -8.13 -5.82 -35.67
CA VAL A 153 -7.60 -5.49 -34.35
C VAL A 153 -8.70 -5.60 -33.31
N GLY A 154 -9.92 -5.15 -33.62
CA GLY A 154 -11.07 -5.31 -32.75
C GLY A 154 -11.36 -6.77 -32.38
N LEU A 155 -11.39 -7.67 -33.38
CA LEU A 155 -11.64 -9.09 -33.16
C LEU A 155 -10.55 -9.74 -32.29
N PHE A 156 -9.27 -9.49 -32.58
CA PHE A 156 -8.17 -10.00 -31.75
C PHE A 156 -8.15 -9.41 -30.34
N ALA A 157 -8.49 -8.12 -30.18
CA ALA A 157 -8.60 -7.49 -28.88
C ALA A 157 -9.70 -8.16 -28.03
N ALA A 158 -10.86 -8.43 -28.64
CA ALA A 158 -11.94 -9.16 -27.99
C ALA A 158 -11.56 -10.60 -27.66
N ALA A 159 -10.84 -11.29 -28.55
CA ALA A 159 -10.38 -12.66 -28.31
C ALA A 159 -9.31 -12.75 -27.20
N PHE A 160 -8.38 -11.81 -27.12
CA PHE A 160 -7.42 -11.75 -26.02
C PHE A 160 -8.10 -11.38 -24.69
N SER A 161 -9.06 -10.45 -24.72
CA SER A 161 -9.83 -10.05 -23.54
C SER A 161 -10.74 -11.18 -23.03
N SER A 162 -11.35 -11.96 -23.92
CA SER A 162 -12.20 -13.09 -23.52
C SER A 162 -11.43 -14.21 -22.82
N LEU A 163 -10.14 -14.35 -23.16
CA LEU A 163 -9.20 -15.32 -22.59
C LEU A 163 -8.34 -14.76 -21.44
N ALA A 164 -8.51 -13.50 -21.04
CA ALA A 164 -7.78 -12.93 -19.92
C ALA A 164 -8.29 -13.52 -18.60
N VAL A 165 -7.41 -14.20 -17.87
CA VAL A 165 -7.78 -14.97 -16.67
C VAL A 165 -8.34 -14.09 -15.55
N MET A 166 -7.78 -12.90 -15.33
CA MET A 166 -8.32 -11.98 -14.32
C MET A 166 -9.80 -11.61 -14.58
N GLN A 167 -10.19 -11.45 -15.85
CA GLN A 167 -11.59 -11.16 -16.21
C GLN A 167 -12.49 -12.39 -16.03
N ILE A 168 -11.97 -13.58 -16.36
CA ILE A 168 -12.66 -14.87 -16.14
C ILE A 168 -12.92 -15.06 -14.64
N GLN A 169 -11.90 -14.93 -13.81
CA GLN A 169 -12.01 -15.08 -12.35
C GLN A 169 -13.05 -14.13 -11.76
N GLN A 170 -12.95 -12.83 -12.06
CA GLN A 170 -13.87 -11.84 -11.49
C GLN A 170 -15.32 -12.03 -11.96
N SER A 171 -15.54 -12.74 -13.08
CA SER A 171 -16.89 -13.05 -13.56
C SER A 171 -17.60 -14.13 -12.74
N HIS A 172 -16.85 -14.95 -11.98
CA HIS A 172 -17.39 -15.99 -11.11
C HIS A 172 -17.77 -15.50 -9.71
N PHE A 173 -17.54 -14.21 -9.41
CA PHE A 173 -17.84 -13.61 -8.12
C PHE A 173 -18.69 -12.35 -8.29
N PHE A 174 -19.67 -12.14 -7.40
CA PHE A 174 -20.38 -10.88 -7.37
C PHE A 174 -19.55 -9.77 -6.72
N THR A 175 -18.98 -8.90 -7.55
CA THR A 175 -18.21 -7.73 -7.12
C THR A 175 -18.61 -6.49 -7.92
N SER A 176 -18.34 -5.30 -7.38
CA SER A 176 -18.64 -4.05 -8.10
C SER A 176 -17.68 -3.76 -9.26
N ASP A 177 -16.54 -4.44 -9.35
CA ASP A 177 -15.46 -4.12 -10.28
C ASP A 177 -15.87 -4.32 -11.76
N LEU A 178 -16.63 -5.37 -12.08
CA LEU A 178 -17.09 -5.62 -13.45
C LEU A 178 -18.17 -4.64 -13.92
N PHE A 179 -19.03 -4.19 -13.00
CA PHE A 179 -19.99 -3.11 -13.28
C PHE A 179 -19.27 -1.80 -13.57
N VAL A 180 -18.27 -1.44 -12.75
CA VAL A 180 -17.42 -0.27 -12.98
C VAL A 180 -16.73 -0.36 -14.34
N ASN A 181 -16.17 -1.53 -14.67
CA ASN A 181 -15.46 -1.74 -15.92
C ASN A 181 -16.36 -1.49 -17.14
N LEU A 182 -17.59 -2.02 -17.13
CA LEU A 182 -18.58 -1.79 -18.19
C LEU A 182 -18.81 -0.29 -18.44
N PHE A 183 -19.13 0.46 -17.38
CA PHE A 183 -19.47 1.88 -17.53
C PHE A 183 -18.23 2.74 -17.85
N MET A 184 -17.05 2.34 -17.40
CA MET A 184 -15.79 2.98 -17.81
C MET A 184 -15.50 2.76 -19.30
N PHE A 185 -15.74 1.57 -19.84
CA PHE A 185 -15.61 1.32 -21.28
C PHE A 185 -16.69 2.03 -22.09
N LEU A 186 -17.89 2.20 -21.55
CA LEU A 186 -18.92 3.03 -22.15
C LEU A 186 -18.49 4.51 -22.22
N ALA A 187 -17.91 5.03 -21.14
CA ALA A 187 -17.33 6.38 -21.13
C ALA A 187 -16.17 6.49 -22.14
N LEU A 188 -15.27 5.51 -22.22
CA LEU A 188 -14.19 5.49 -23.22
C LEU A 188 -14.73 5.48 -24.65
N LEU A 189 -15.81 4.75 -24.94
CA LEU A 189 -16.45 4.74 -26.26
C LEU A 189 -16.91 6.14 -26.66
N PHE A 190 -17.51 6.89 -25.73
CA PHE A 190 -17.89 8.27 -25.97
C PHE A 190 -16.69 9.21 -26.10
N ALA A 191 -15.64 9.05 -25.28
CA ALA A 191 -14.40 9.82 -25.37
C ALA A 191 -13.69 9.62 -26.72
N VAL A 192 -13.64 8.38 -27.22
CA VAL A 192 -13.14 8.05 -28.57
C VAL A 192 -14.01 8.70 -29.64
N GLY A 193 -15.34 8.69 -29.46
CA GLY A 193 -16.28 9.41 -30.31
C GLY A 193 -16.01 10.93 -30.37
N ILE A 194 -15.61 11.55 -29.26
CA ILE A 194 -15.21 12.97 -29.20
C ILE A 194 -13.93 13.21 -30.02
N VAL A 195 -12.95 12.31 -29.95
CA VAL A 195 -11.69 12.46 -30.70
C VAL A 195 -11.90 12.31 -32.21
N GLU A 196 -12.69 11.33 -32.66
CA GLU A 196 -12.83 11.01 -34.08
C GLU A 196 -13.78 11.92 -34.87
N LYS A 197 -14.84 12.43 -34.25
CA LYS A 197 -15.95 13.05 -34.99
C LYS A 197 -15.50 14.34 -35.66
N ARG A 198 -15.26 14.31 -36.97
CA ARG A 198 -14.88 15.48 -37.75
C ARG A 198 -16.04 16.48 -37.77
N LEU A 199 -15.74 17.75 -37.55
CA LEU A 199 -16.68 18.83 -37.85
C LEU A 199 -16.73 18.95 -39.38
N GLU A 200 -17.76 18.38 -40.00
CA GLU A 200 -18.06 18.67 -41.40
C GLU A 200 -18.50 20.13 -41.48
N VAL A 201 -17.64 20.98 -42.03
CA VAL A 201 -18.08 22.27 -42.56
C VAL A 201 -18.75 21.93 -43.88
N GLY A 202 -20.05 22.23 -43.97
CA GLY A 202 -20.89 21.95 -45.13
C GLY A 202 -20.22 22.34 -46.44
N GLY A 203 -20.49 21.51 -47.46
CA GLY A 203 -19.95 21.63 -48.80
C GLY A 203 -20.27 22.97 -49.47
N GLN A 204 -19.50 23.23 -50.52
CA GLN A 204 -19.60 24.34 -51.45
C GLN A 204 -21.07 24.65 -51.81
N GLY A 205 -21.60 25.71 -51.21
CA GLY A 205 -22.82 26.39 -51.62
C GLY A 205 -22.64 27.86 -51.23
N GLU A 206 -22.76 28.76 -52.20
CA GLU A 206 -22.40 30.19 -52.11
C GLU A 206 -23.21 31.00 -51.07
N ASP A 207 -24.14 30.38 -50.32
CA ASP A 207 -24.95 31.05 -49.29
C ASP A 207 -24.29 31.12 -47.89
N ALA A 208 -23.14 30.47 -47.70
CA ALA A 208 -22.47 30.37 -46.39
C ALA A 208 -21.74 31.64 -45.91
N GLN A 209 -21.68 32.72 -46.70
CA GLN A 209 -21.11 34.00 -46.25
C GLN A 209 -22.06 34.83 -45.36
N SER A 210 -23.32 34.40 -45.22
CA SER A 210 -24.31 35.08 -44.36
C SER A 210 -24.37 34.56 -42.92
N ALA A 211 -23.77 33.41 -42.61
CA ALA A 211 -23.88 32.75 -41.29
C ALA A 211 -22.80 33.16 -40.27
N THR A 212 -21.82 33.99 -40.66
CA THR A 212 -20.72 34.46 -39.79
C THR A 212 -20.98 35.85 -39.20
N ARG A 213 -22.23 36.32 -39.18
CA ARG A 213 -22.65 37.47 -38.37
C ARG A 213 -23.19 36.96 -37.04
N GLN A 214 -22.45 37.24 -35.97
CA GLN A 214 -22.88 37.31 -34.57
C GLN A 214 -24.16 36.51 -34.26
N LEU A 215 -24.00 35.25 -33.85
CA LEU A 215 -25.11 34.48 -33.27
C LEU A 215 -25.67 35.26 -32.07
N PRO A 216 -26.93 35.71 -32.10
CA PRO A 216 -27.55 36.36 -30.96
C PRO A 216 -27.64 35.35 -29.81
N ILE A 217 -27.37 35.80 -28.58
CA ILE A 217 -27.38 35.01 -27.34
C ILE A 217 -28.69 34.21 -27.15
N THR A 218 -29.78 34.62 -27.81
CA THR A 218 -31.11 33.97 -27.75
C THR A 218 -31.19 32.59 -28.39
N ASN A 219 -30.29 32.20 -29.30
CA ASN A 219 -30.29 30.87 -29.97
C ASN A 219 -29.17 29.91 -29.52
N PHE A 220 -28.39 30.31 -28.51
CA PHE A 220 -27.25 29.56 -28.01
C PHE A 220 -27.56 28.11 -27.54
N PRO A 221 -28.61 27.84 -26.73
CA PRO A 221 -28.91 26.47 -26.30
C PRO A 221 -29.29 25.53 -27.45
N ILE A 222 -30.02 26.02 -28.47
CA ILE A 222 -30.41 25.20 -29.64
C ILE A 222 -29.18 24.87 -30.50
N ALA A 223 -28.26 25.83 -30.66
CA ALA A 223 -27.00 25.61 -31.36
C ALA A 223 -26.09 24.61 -30.63
N LEU A 224 -26.05 24.66 -29.29
CA LEU A 224 -25.29 23.72 -28.48
C LEU A 224 -25.85 22.29 -28.57
N LEU A 225 -27.18 22.13 -28.48
CA LEU A 225 -27.87 20.83 -28.60
C LEU A 225 -27.60 20.14 -29.94
N LYS A 226 -27.49 20.91 -31.03
CA LYS A 226 -27.18 20.40 -32.38
C LYS A 226 -25.70 20.15 -32.62
N HIS A 227 -24.81 20.56 -31.71
CA HIS A 227 -23.37 20.40 -31.90
C HIS A 227 -22.97 18.91 -31.86
N PRO A 228 -22.14 18.43 -32.81
CA PRO A 228 -21.83 17.00 -32.91
C PRO A 228 -21.13 16.41 -31.67
N LEU A 229 -20.47 17.25 -30.87
CA LEU A 229 -19.80 16.84 -29.61
C LEU A 229 -20.73 16.81 -28.39
N PHE A 230 -21.92 17.40 -28.47
CA PHE A 230 -22.82 17.50 -27.33
C PHE A 230 -23.26 16.12 -26.81
N LEU A 231 -23.79 15.27 -27.70
CA LEU A 231 -24.27 13.94 -27.32
C LEU A 231 -23.15 13.02 -26.78
N PRO A 232 -21.95 12.93 -27.40
CA PRO A 232 -20.83 12.20 -26.81
C PRO A 232 -20.37 12.76 -25.46
N THR A 233 -20.44 14.08 -25.26
CA THR A 233 -20.06 14.70 -23.98
C THR A 233 -21.03 14.35 -22.86
N ILE A 234 -22.34 14.42 -23.13
CA ILE A 234 -23.37 13.98 -22.18
C ILE A 234 -23.29 12.47 -21.94
N GLY A 235 -23.13 11.68 -23.01
CA GLY A 235 -22.96 10.23 -22.91
C GLY A 235 -21.76 9.85 -22.05
N PHE A 236 -20.63 10.54 -22.23
CA PHE A 236 -19.45 10.37 -21.38
C PHE A 236 -19.78 10.68 -19.91
N GLY A 237 -20.38 11.83 -19.65
CA GLY A 237 -20.72 12.23 -18.28
C GLY A 237 -21.69 11.25 -17.62
N PHE A 238 -22.73 10.84 -18.33
CA PHE A 238 -23.71 9.88 -17.80
C PHE A 238 -23.08 8.52 -17.50
N ALA A 239 -22.25 8.00 -18.40
CA ALA A 239 -21.51 6.75 -18.18
C ALA A 239 -20.52 6.86 -17.01
N LEU A 240 -19.81 8.00 -16.87
CA LEU A 240 -18.93 8.25 -15.73
C LEU A 240 -19.71 8.27 -14.40
N GLY A 241 -20.89 8.90 -14.37
CA GLY A 241 -21.75 8.90 -13.18
C GLY A 241 -22.21 7.49 -12.78
N MET A 242 -22.52 6.63 -13.74
CA MET A 242 -22.84 5.21 -13.50
C MET A 242 -21.62 4.42 -12.98
N ALA A 243 -20.44 4.68 -13.54
CA ALA A 243 -19.20 4.06 -13.06
C ALA A 243 -18.90 4.47 -11.61
N MET A 244 -19.04 5.77 -11.28
CA MET A 244 -18.89 6.28 -9.92
C MET A 244 -19.93 5.71 -8.96
N ALA A 245 -21.17 5.53 -9.41
CA ALA A 245 -22.25 4.89 -8.65
C ALA A 245 -22.07 3.37 -8.49
N SER A 246 -21.08 2.78 -9.17
CA SER A 246 -20.65 1.39 -8.97
C SER A 246 -19.45 1.31 -8.03
N LYS A 247 -18.50 2.24 -8.15
CA LYS A 247 -17.37 2.42 -7.21
C LYS A 247 -16.78 3.82 -7.36
N ILE A 248 -16.62 4.53 -6.24
CA ILE A 248 -16.20 5.94 -6.27
C ILE A 248 -14.81 6.18 -6.89
N ASN A 249 -13.92 5.19 -6.85
CA ASN A 249 -12.59 5.26 -7.48
C ASN A 249 -12.66 5.50 -9.00
N ALA A 250 -13.78 5.21 -9.65
CA ALA A 250 -14.00 5.55 -11.05
C ALA A 250 -13.98 7.08 -11.31
N ALA A 251 -14.10 7.92 -10.27
CA ALA A 251 -13.96 9.37 -10.38
C ALA A 251 -12.61 9.80 -11.01
N ALA A 252 -11.56 8.99 -10.89
CA ALA A 252 -10.28 9.23 -11.58
C ALA A 252 -10.44 9.35 -13.11
N MET A 253 -11.45 8.70 -13.70
CA MET A 253 -11.74 8.78 -15.13
C MET A 253 -12.30 10.14 -15.57
N ALA A 254 -12.69 11.03 -14.65
CA ALA A 254 -13.11 12.39 -14.99
C ALA A 254 -12.04 13.16 -15.79
N ILE A 255 -10.75 12.84 -15.62
CA ILE A 255 -9.65 13.43 -16.39
C ILE A 255 -9.68 13.06 -17.89
N VAL A 256 -10.36 11.97 -18.26
CA VAL A 256 -10.41 11.49 -19.65
C VAL A 256 -11.18 12.44 -20.56
N LEU A 257 -12.21 13.15 -20.06
CA LEU A 257 -12.96 14.13 -20.87
C LEU A 257 -12.10 15.32 -21.31
N PRO A 258 -11.46 16.10 -20.40
CA PRO A 258 -10.56 17.16 -20.80
C PRO A 258 -9.38 16.63 -21.61
N PHE A 259 -8.88 15.44 -21.29
CA PHE A 259 -7.81 14.81 -22.07
C PHE A 259 -8.25 14.45 -23.50
N ALA A 260 -9.47 13.94 -23.71
CA ALA A 260 -10.01 13.65 -25.03
C ALA A 260 -10.18 14.92 -25.87
N LEU A 261 -10.67 16.01 -25.27
CA LEU A 261 -10.76 17.32 -25.93
C LEU A 261 -9.37 17.88 -26.30
N PHE A 262 -8.38 17.69 -25.43
CA PHE A 262 -6.99 18.05 -25.71
C PHE A 262 -6.37 17.21 -26.84
N VAL A 263 -6.57 15.89 -26.84
CA VAL A 263 -6.11 15.00 -27.93
C VAL A 263 -6.77 15.37 -29.25
N ARG A 264 -8.07 15.69 -29.24
CA ARG A 264 -8.78 16.21 -30.41
C ARG A 264 -8.13 17.48 -30.95
N TRP A 265 -7.81 18.43 -30.07
CA TRP A 265 -7.12 19.66 -30.45
C TRP A 265 -5.79 19.37 -31.15
N LEU A 266 -4.99 18.43 -30.61
CA LEU A 266 -3.71 18.02 -31.22
C LEU A 266 -3.86 17.42 -32.62
N ILE A 267 -4.89 16.61 -32.85
CA ILE A 267 -5.08 15.87 -34.10
C ILE A 267 -5.73 16.74 -35.19
N HIS A 268 -6.77 17.50 -34.85
CA HIS A 268 -7.62 18.18 -35.82
C HIS A 268 -7.46 19.70 -35.83
N ASP A 269 -7.43 20.34 -34.66
CA ASP A 269 -7.68 21.78 -34.57
C ASP A 269 -6.39 22.62 -34.56
N ARG A 270 -5.26 22.05 -34.13
CA ARG A 270 -3.94 22.71 -34.05
C ARG A 270 -3.46 23.31 -35.38
N ARG A 271 -3.69 22.61 -36.51
CA ARG A 271 -3.26 23.09 -37.84
C ARG A 271 -4.19 24.17 -38.42
N LYS A 272 -5.46 24.19 -38.03
CA LYS A 272 -6.46 25.11 -38.56
C LYS A 272 -6.39 26.49 -37.90
N LEU A 273 -6.19 26.53 -36.58
CA LEU A 273 -6.07 27.75 -35.76
C LEU A 273 -4.78 28.57 -35.97
N ILE A 274 -3.74 28.00 -36.58
CA ILE A 274 -2.50 28.74 -36.92
C ILE A 274 -2.71 29.63 -38.17
N THR A 275 -3.67 29.27 -39.03
CA THR A 275 -3.94 29.95 -40.30
C THR A 275 -4.95 31.09 -40.17
N ASP A 276 -5.74 31.11 -39.10
CA ASP A 276 -6.95 31.93 -38.97
C ASP A 276 -6.94 32.66 -37.61
N HIS A 277 -7.15 33.97 -37.60
CA HIS A 277 -6.78 34.95 -36.55
C HIS A 277 -7.18 34.64 -35.07
N ARG A 278 -6.52 35.35 -34.13
CA ARG A 278 -6.65 35.30 -32.65
C ARG A 278 -8.07 35.21 -32.05
N SER A 279 -9.11 35.72 -32.72
CA SER A 279 -10.49 35.68 -32.20
C SER A 279 -11.09 34.27 -32.16
N LEU A 280 -10.70 33.38 -33.08
CA LEU A 280 -11.17 31.99 -33.13
C LEU A 280 -10.63 31.10 -32.00
N ILE A 281 -9.51 31.50 -31.37
CA ILE A 281 -8.93 30.76 -30.23
C ILE A 281 -9.83 30.91 -28.99
N THR A 282 -10.36 32.11 -28.74
CA THR A 282 -11.19 32.41 -27.55
C THR A 282 -12.53 31.65 -27.59
N ASP A 283 -13.15 31.57 -28.77
CA ASP A 283 -14.42 30.86 -28.98
C ASP A 283 -14.30 29.33 -28.86
N TYR A 284 -13.12 28.78 -29.19
CA TYR A 284 -12.85 27.35 -29.05
C TYR A 284 -12.70 26.93 -27.58
N TRP A 285 -11.97 27.71 -26.77
CA TRP A 285 -11.77 27.41 -25.36
C TRP A 285 -13.04 27.62 -24.53
N SER A 286 -13.88 28.60 -24.88
CA SER A 286 -15.19 28.77 -24.25
C SER A 286 -16.12 27.59 -24.55
N LEU A 287 -16.13 27.09 -25.79
CA LEU A 287 -16.86 25.88 -26.18
C LEU A 287 -16.37 24.63 -25.42
N ILE A 288 -15.06 24.46 -25.26
CA ILE A 288 -14.48 23.39 -24.43
C ILE A 288 -14.96 23.52 -22.98
N ALA A 289 -14.90 24.73 -22.40
CA ALA A 289 -15.34 24.96 -21.03
C ALA A 289 -16.83 24.60 -20.86
N ILE A 290 -17.67 24.95 -21.84
CA ILE A 290 -19.09 24.56 -21.83
C ILE A 290 -19.24 23.04 -21.88
N PHE A 291 -18.50 22.33 -22.75
CA PHE A 291 -18.58 20.88 -22.79
C PHE A 291 -18.12 20.23 -21.50
N LEU A 292 -17.04 20.73 -20.89
CA LEU A 292 -16.59 20.27 -19.57
C LEU A 292 -17.66 20.47 -18.49
N VAL A 293 -18.31 21.65 -18.46
CA VAL A 293 -19.40 21.93 -17.52
C VAL A 293 -20.61 21.03 -17.80
N THR A 294 -21.03 20.86 -19.07
CA THR A 294 -22.17 19.98 -19.40
C THR A 294 -21.88 18.51 -19.10
N GLY A 295 -20.65 18.04 -19.33
CA GLY A 295 -20.22 16.69 -18.99
C GLY A 295 -20.15 16.48 -17.48
N GLY A 296 -19.66 17.46 -16.73
CA GLY A 296 -19.67 17.47 -15.27
C GLY A 296 -21.08 17.45 -14.68
N LEU A 297 -21.99 18.27 -15.21
CA LEU A 297 -23.40 18.27 -14.82
C LEU A 297 -24.09 16.94 -15.14
N ALA A 298 -23.85 16.37 -16.33
CA ALA A 298 -24.38 15.05 -16.70
C ALA A 298 -23.85 13.94 -15.77
N THR A 299 -22.57 14.03 -15.37
CA THR A 299 -21.96 13.12 -14.38
C THR A 299 -22.64 13.24 -13.03
N PHE A 300 -22.85 14.46 -12.54
CA PHE A 300 -23.53 14.70 -11.27
C PHE A 300 -24.98 14.20 -11.29
N ILE A 301 -25.74 14.49 -12.36
CA ILE A 301 -27.12 14.02 -12.51
C ILE A 301 -27.18 12.49 -12.52
N SER A 302 -26.32 11.85 -13.32
CA SER A 302 -26.23 10.38 -13.36
C SER A 302 -25.86 9.79 -12.00
N PHE A 303 -24.85 10.33 -11.34
CA PHE A 303 -24.45 9.90 -9.99
C PHE A 303 -25.59 10.09 -8.97
N ARG A 304 -26.34 11.20 -9.04
CA ARG A 304 -27.49 11.43 -8.15
C ARG A 304 -28.64 10.45 -8.38
N ILE A 305 -28.84 10.00 -9.63
CA ILE A 305 -29.86 9.01 -9.98
C ILE A 305 -29.44 7.63 -9.49
N PHE A 306 -28.20 7.21 -9.71
CA PHE A 306 -27.78 5.83 -9.47
C PHE A 306 -27.12 5.59 -8.10
N GLN A 307 -26.68 6.66 -7.43
CA GLN A 307 -26.21 6.69 -6.04
C GLN A 307 -27.04 7.70 -5.21
N PRO A 308 -28.36 7.55 -5.11
CA PRO A 308 -29.21 8.54 -4.44
C PRO A 308 -28.89 8.65 -2.95
N TYR A 309 -28.43 7.56 -2.32
CA TYR A 309 -28.16 7.47 -0.88
C TYR A 309 -26.80 8.05 -0.46
N ALA A 310 -26.03 8.60 -1.39
CA ALA A 310 -24.90 9.46 -1.04
C ALA A 310 -25.36 10.87 -0.62
N PHE A 311 -26.67 11.17 -0.73
CA PHE A 311 -27.24 12.49 -0.52
C PHE A 311 -28.34 12.48 0.55
N ASP A 312 -28.36 13.55 1.34
CA ASP A 312 -29.48 13.95 2.19
C ASP A 312 -30.00 15.30 1.68
N GLY A 313 -31.18 15.27 1.06
CA GLY A 313 -31.69 16.37 0.26
C GLY A 313 -30.75 16.75 -0.90
N LEU A 314 -30.15 17.93 -0.81
CA LEU A 314 -29.18 18.48 -1.78
C LEU A 314 -27.72 18.33 -1.33
N MET A 315 -27.47 18.02 -0.05
CA MET A 315 -26.13 17.88 0.51
C MET A 315 -25.70 16.42 0.53
N LEU A 316 -24.41 16.16 0.74
CA LEU A 316 -23.92 14.80 0.94
C LEU A 316 -24.35 14.29 2.31
N ASP A 317 -24.76 13.02 2.34
CA ASP A 317 -25.14 12.35 3.58
C ASP A 317 -23.91 12.21 4.52
N PRO A 318 -23.98 12.65 5.78
CA PRO A 318 -22.87 12.57 6.71
C PRO A 318 -22.38 11.14 6.99
N GLN A 319 -23.29 10.16 6.99
CA GLN A 319 -22.94 8.75 7.23
C GLN A 319 -22.16 8.17 6.03
N TRP A 320 -22.57 8.49 4.81
CA TRP A 320 -21.85 8.13 3.59
C TRP A 320 -20.44 8.76 3.57
N VAL A 321 -20.31 10.04 3.89
CA VAL A 321 -19.00 10.72 3.98
C VAL A 321 -18.10 10.05 5.03
N LYS A 322 -18.66 9.69 6.19
CA LYS A 322 -17.92 8.96 7.22
C LYS A 322 -17.44 7.60 6.70
N GLY A 323 -18.29 6.81 6.04
CA GLY A 323 -17.91 5.54 5.44
C GLY A 323 -16.77 5.66 4.43
N ILE A 324 -16.81 6.65 3.54
CA ILE A 324 -15.73 6.92 2.59
C ILE A 324 -14.43 7.32 3.30
N SER A 325 -14.52 8.11 4.38
CA SER A 325 -13.35 8.50 5.17
C SER A 325 -12.70 7.31 5.87
N GLU A 326 -13.51 6.39 6.40
CA GLU A 326 -13.06 5.14 7.01
C GLU A 326 -12.39 4.25 5.96
N GLN A 327 -13.02 4.02 4.80
CA GLN A 327 -12.43 3.24 3.70
C GLN A 327 -11.08 3.79 3.24
N ARG A 328 -10.94 5.12 3.18
CA ARG A 328 -9.65 5.76 2.85
C ARG A 328 -8.57 5.43 3.86
N LEU A 329 -8.88 5.45 5.16
CA LEU A 329 -7.94 5.09 6.23
C LEU A 329 -7.52 3.62 6.15
N GLN A 330 -8.46 2.73 5.80
CA GLN A 330 -8.16 1.31 5.57
C GLN A 330 -7.24 1.12 4.36
N ALA A 331 -7.49 1.82 3.24
CA ALA A 331 -6.71 1.68 2.01
C ALA A 331 -5.28 2.24 2.10
N THR A 332 -5.01 3.20 3.01
CA THR A 332 -3.69 3.83 3.14
C THR A 332 -2.68 3.03 3.96
N GLY A 333 -3.08 1.92 4.59
CA GLY A 333 -2.20 1.11 5.46
C GLY A 333 -1.87 1.74 6.81
N THR A 334 -2.55 2.85 7.15
CA THR A 334 -2.44 3.57 8.42
C THR A 334 -3.38 2.99 9.48
N ALA A 335 -4.47 2.36 9.05
CA ALA A 335 -5.31 1.56 9.93
C ALA A 335 -4.64 0.20 10.17
N ASP A 336 -4.60 -0.21 11.44
CA ASP A 336 -4.03 -1.46 11.87
C ASP A 336 -5.03 -2.61 11.68
N LEU A 337 -5.06 -3.15 10.46
CA LEU A 337 -6.00 -4.19 10.04
C LEU A 337 -5.22 -5.43 9.56
N PRO A 338 -5.63 -6.66 9.95
CA PRO A 338 -4.93 -7.89 9.58
C PRO A 338 -4.64 -8.01 8.07
N TRP A 339 -5.66 -7.79 7.23
CA TRP A 339 -5.54 -7.90 5.77
C TRP A 339 -4.62 -6.87 5.12
N ASN A 340 -4.24 -5.79 5.83
CA ASN A 340 -3.29 -4.81 5.33
C ASN A 340 -1.83 -5.26 5.48
N LEU A 341 -1.55 -6.29 6.29
CA LEU A 341 -0.19 -6.80 6.53
C LEU A 341 0.43 -7.39 5.25
N GLN A 342 -0.38 -7.93 4.34
CA GLN A 342 0.10 -8.49 3.06
C GLN A 342 0.86 -7.47 2.18
N TRP A 343 0.54 -6.18 2.35
CA TRP A 343 1.09 -5.08 1.58
C TRP A 343 2.41 -4.54 2.14
N ALA A 344 2.75 -4.90 3.38
CA ALA A 344 4.04 -4.53 3.96
C ALA A 344 5.19 -5.11 3.13
N ARG A 345 6.20 -4.28 2.89
CA ARG A 345 7.44 -4.60 2.17
C ARG A 345 7.21 -5.08 0.74
N ARG A 346 6.14 -4.63 0.09
CA ARG A 346 5.87 -4.92 -1.33
C ARG A 346 6.56 -3.90 -2.22
N SER A 347 7.10 -4.38 -3.35
CA SER A 347 7.68 -3.52 -4.38
C SER A 347 6.59 -2.80 -5.17
N ASN A 348 6.87 -1.59 -5.66
CA ASN A 348 6.01 -0.88 -6.62
C ASN A 348 5.86 -1.64 -7.96
N LEU A 349 6.72 -2.64 -8.23
CA LEU A 349 6.60 -3.54 -9.39
C LEU A 349 5.69 -4.75 -9.13
N PHE A 350 5.13 -4.89 -7.94
CA PHE A 350 4.31 -6.03 -7.55
C PHE A 350 3.08 -6.19 -8.46
N SER A 351 2.37 -5.09 -8.72
CA SER A 351 1.20 -5.10 -9.62
C SER A 351 1.60 -5.46 -11.06
N PHE A 352 2.74 -4.95 -11.55
CA PHE A 352 3.29 -5.28 -12.87
C PHE A 352 3.55 -6.79 -13.02
N GLN A 353 4.24 -7.38 -12.04
CA GLN A 353 4.61 -8.79 -12.07
C GLN A 353 3.37 -9.69 -12.08
N ASN A 354 2.44 -9.48 -11.17
CA ASN A 354 1.24 -10.33 -11.06
C ASN A 354 0.30 -10.18 -12.26
N LEU A 355 0.06 -8.96 -12.72
CA LEU A 355 -0.74 -8.70 -13.91
C LEU A 355 -0.14 -9.38 -15.15
N THR A 356 1.18 -9.31 -15.32
CA THR A 356 1.86 -9.82 -16.52
C THR A 356 1.99 -11.34 -16.52
N VAL A 357 2.31 -11.94 -15.37
CA VAL A 357 2.57 -13.37 -15.26
C VAL A 357 1.26 -14.15 -15.14
N TRP A 358 0.36 -13.73 -14.24
CA TRP A 358 -0.83 -14.50 -13.85
C TRP A 358 -2.11 -13.95 -14.49
N GLY A 359 -2.36 -12.66 -14.35
CA GLY A 359 -3.62 -12.04 -14.78
C GLY A 359 -3.87 -12.12 -16.29
N LEU A 360 -2.90 -11.66 -17.10
CA LEU A 360 -2.94 -11.78 -18.57
C LEU A 360 -2.37 -13.12 -19.07
N GLY A 361 -1.51 -13.76 -18.28
CA GLY A 361 -0.63 -14.83 -18.72
C GLY A 361 0.60 -14.29 -19.44
N LEU A 362 1.76 -14.90 -19.16
CA LEU A 362 3.08 -14.45 -19.64
C LEU A 362 3.14 -14.12 -21.15
N PRO A 363 2.60 -14.95 -22.08
CA PRO A 363 2.68 -14.64 -23.52
C PRO A 363 1.92 -13.37 -23.91
N LEU A 364 0.70 -13.20 -23.40
CA LEU A 364 -0.14 -12.04 -23.68
C LEU A 364 0.39 -10.79 -22.96
N GLY A 365 0.85 -10.94 -21.72
CA GLY A 365 1.45 -9.86 -20.94
C GLY A 365 2.66 -9.24 -21.65
N ILE A 366 3.60 -10.07 -22.12
CA ILE A 366 4.77 -9.59 -22.89
C ILE A 366 4.34 -8.87 -24.17
N LEU A 367 3.38 -9.44 -24.90
CA LEU A 367 2.88 -8.86 -26.15
C LEU A 367 2.15 -7.51 -25.90
N ALA A 368 1.40 -7.40 -24.81
CA ALA A 368 0.72 -6.18 -24.40
C ALA A 368 1.70 -5.07 -24.06
N TRP A 369 2.75 -5.35 -23.30
CA TRP A 369 3.80 -4.37 -22.98
C TRP A 369 4.62 -3.97 -24.19
N ALA A 370 4.93 -4.92 -25.10
CA ALA A 370 5.57 -4.59 -26.38
C ALA A 370 4.68 -3.65 -27.22
N GLY A 371 3.37 -3.90 -27.26
CA GLY A 371 2.38 -3.01 -27.88
C GLY A 371 2.31 -1.64 -27.22
N PHE A 372 2.28 -1.59 -25.89
CA PHE A 372 2.28 -0.36 -25.11
C PHE A 372 3.52 0.50 -25.39
N LEU A 373 4.71 -0.09 -25.38
CA LEU A 373 5.96 0.62 -25.65
C LEU A 373 6.03 1.13 -27.10
N LEU A 374 5.61 0.31 -28.07
CA LEU A 374 5.60 0.70 -29.47
C LEU A 374 4.59 1.83 -29.75
N MET A 375 3.40 1.78 -29.14
CA MET A 375 2.42 2.88 -29.22
C MET A 375 3.00 4.16 -28.62
N GLY A 376 3.64 4.08 -27.45
CA GLY A 376 4.32 5.21 -26.82
C GLY A 376 5.37 5.85 -27.73
N TRP A 377 6.22 5.02 -28.36
CA TRP A 377 7.19 5.49 -29.35
C TRP A 377 6.55 6.20 -30.55
N ARG A 378 5.43 5.68 -31.07
CA ARG A 378 4.67 6.31 -32.17
C ARG A 378 4.07 7.66 -31.79
N ILE A 379 3.59 7.79 -30.55
CA ILE A 379 3.09 9.06 -30.01
C ILE A 379 4.22 10.10 -30.00
N VAL A 380 5.41 9.74 -29.54
CA VAL A 380 6.60 10.62 -29.56
C VAL A 380 6.98 11.02 -31.00
N ARG A 381 6.75 10.15 -31.98
CA ARG A 381 6.92 10.43 -33.42
C ARG A 381 5.78 11.24 -34.04
N GLY A 382 4.76 11.63 -33.28
CA GLY A 382 3.66 12.50 -33.71
C GLY A 382 2.37 11.79 -34.13
N GLU A 383 2.24 10.47 -33.96
CA GLU A 383 0.99 9.74 -34.18
C GLU A 383 0.07 9.81 -32.94
N TYR A 384 -0.57 10.96 -32.73
CA TYR A 384 -1.39 11.22 -31.53
C TYR A 384 -2.71 10.41 -31.46
N LYS A 385 -3.07 9.63 -32.48
CA LYS A 385 -4.29 8.79 -32.49
C LYS A 385 -4.33 7.78 -31.33
N HIS A 386 -3.17 7.35 -30.84
CA HIS A 386 -3.04 6.39 -29.73
C HIS A 386 -3.13 7.05 -28.35
N LEU A 387 -2.96 8.37 -28.29
CA LEU A 387 -2.67 9.10 -27.06
C LEU A 387 -3.78 8.99 -26.01
N LEU A 388 -5.05 8.95 -26.41
CA LEU A 388 -6.18 8.83 -25.48
C LEU A 388 -6.15 7.51 -24.68
N LEU A 389 -6.16 6.38 -25.39
CA LEU A 389 -6.22 5.05 -24.75
C LEU A 389 -4.88 4.68 -24.09
N TRP A 390 -3.76 5.03 -24.72
CA TRP A 390 -2.44 4.83 -24.13
C TRP A 390 -2.25 5.70 -22.88
N GLY A 391 -2.65 6.97 -22.93
CA GLY A 391 -2.53 7.90 -21.81
C GLY A 391 -3.38 7.49 -20.60
N TRP A 392 -4.62 7.05 -20.83
CA TRP A 392 -5.46 6.48 -19.76
C TRP A 392 -4.82 5.23 -19.14
N THR A 393 -4.36 4.30 -19.98
CA THR A 393 -3.69 3.07 -19.51
C THR A 393 -2.45 3.38 -18.68
N ALA A 394 -1.59 4.28 -19.17
CA ALA A 394 -0.36 4.69 -18.49
C ALA A 394 -0.65 5.39 -17.16
N PHE A 395 -1.62 6.31 -17.15
CA PHE A 395 -2.04 7.04 -15.95
C PHE A 395 -2.59 6.08 -14.89
N TYR A 396 -3.57 5.25 -15.26
CA TYR A 396 -4.24 4.37 -14.31
C TYR A 396 -3.28 3.30 -13.76
N PHE A 397 -2.48 2.66 -14.63
CA PHE A 397 -1.47 1.70 -14.22
C PHE A 397 -0.48 2.29 -13.22
N THR A 398 0.05 3.48 -13.51
CA THR A 398 1.02 4.16 -12.64
C THR A 398 0.39 4.57 -11.32
N TRP A 399 -0.79 5.19 -11.36
CA TRP A 399 -1.48 5.64 -10.14
C TRP A 399 -1.82 4.46 -9.21
N GLN A 400 -2.34 3.36 -9.77
CA GLN A 400 -2.75 2.19 -9.01
C GLN A 400 -1.55 1.38 -8.48
N SER A 401 -0.45 1.30 -9.24
CA SER A 401 0.77 0.60 -8.80
C SER A 401 1.54 1.33 -7.70
N LEU A 402 1.28 2.63 -7.51
CA LEU A 402 1.88 3.45 -6.45
C LEU A 402 1.03 3.50 -5.16
N GLN A 403 -0.18 2.92 -5.16
CA GLN A 403 -0.98 2.82 -3.95
C GLN A 403 -0.40 1.75 -3.00
N PHE A 404 -0.70 1.88 -1.70
CA PHE A 404 -0.29 0.89 -0.70
C PHE A 404 -0.86 -0.51 -0.99
N ASN A 405 -2.13 -0.57 -1.39
CA ASN A 405 -2.84 -1.78 -1.79
C ASN A 405 -2.80 -2.00 -3.31
N ALA A 406 -1.60 -2.22 -3.86
CA ALA A 406 -1.35 -2.38 -5.29
C ALA A 406 -1.79 -3.74 -5.88
N THR A 407 -2.97 -4.25 -5.49
CA THR A 407 -3.54 -5.50 -6.00
C THR A 407 -3.74 -5.46 -7.52
N MET A 408 -3.47 -6.56 -8.21
CA MET A 408 -3.72 -6.67 -9.65
C MET A 408 -5.20 -6.66 -9.99
N ARG A 409 -6.10 -7.01 -9.06
CA ARG A 409 -7.56 -6.91 -9.24
C ARG A 409 -7.99 -5.47 -9.51
N TYR A 410 -7.37 -4.50 -8.84
CA TYR A 410 -7.67 -3.09 -9.07
C TYR A 410 -7.15 -2.55 -10.40
N GLN A 411 -6.36 -3.33 -11.15
CA GLN A 411 -5.95 -3.00 -12.52
C GLN A 411 -6.98 -3.41 -13.58
N LEU A 412 -8.10 -4.06 -13.20
CA LEU A 412 -9.12 -4.56 -14.14
C LEU A 412 -9.55 -3.54 -15.23
N PRO A 413 -9.69 -2.22 -14.94
CA PRO A 413 -10.08 -1.23 -15.95
C PRO A 413 -9.10 -1.03 -17.13
N ILE A 414 -7.87 -1.54 -17.04
CA ILE A 414 -6.87 -1.47 -18.12
C ILE A 414 -6.62 -2.80 -18.82
N TYR A 415 -7.08 -3.93 -18.28
CA TYR A 415 -6.88 -5.26 -18.90
C TYR A 415 -7.37 -5.32 -20.35
N PRO A 416 -8.61 -4.90 -20.68
CA PRO A 416 -9.08 -5.00 -22.05
C PRO A 416 -8.32 -4.05 -23.00
N LEU A 417 -7.79 -2.93 -22.51
CA LEU A 417 -6.94 -2.02 -23.29
C LEU A 417 -5.55 -2.60 -23.54
N LEU A 418 -4.97 -3.31 -22.58
CA LEU A 418 -3.71 -4.04 -22.75
C LEU A 418 -3.88 -5.17 -23.79
N CYS A 419 -4.99 -5.91 -23.75
CA CYS A 419 -5.36 -6.88 -24.79
C CYS A 419 -5.48 -6.24 -26.18
N MET A 420 -6.06 -5.04 -26.27
CA MET A 420 -6.09 -4.26 -27.51
C MET A 420 -4.70 -3.83 -27.98
N MET A 421 -3.81 -3.42 -27.08
CA MET A 421 -2.44 -3.05 -27.45
C MET A 421 -1.65 -4.26 -27.98
N ALA A 422 -1.83 -5.44 -27.38
CA ALA A 422 -1.29 -6.70 -27.86
C ALA A 422 -1.81 -7.03 -29.28
N ALA A 423 -3.13 -6.96 -29.48
CA ALA A 423 -3.76 -7.16 -30.79
C ALA A 423 -3.23 -6.17 -31.84
N TRP A 424 -3.12 -4.88 -31.49
CA TRP A 424 -2.60 -3.86 -32.40
C TRP A 424 -1.15 -4.13 -32.79
N PHE A 425 -0.30 -4.53 -31.84
CA PHE A 425 1.10 -4.83 -32.10
C PHE A 425 1.28 -5.92 -33.15
N VAL A 426 0.50 -7.00 -33.08
CA VAL A 426 0.51 -8.11 -34.07
C VAL A 426 0.29 -7.59 -35.49
N PHE A 427 -0.68 -6.70 -35.69
CA PHE A 427 -0.99 -6.19 -37.03
C PHE A 427 -0.08 -5.04 -37.49
N GLU A 428 0.62 -4.38 -36.57
CA GLU A 428 1.48 -3.24 -36.89
C GLU A 428 2.95 -3.63 -37.09
N LEU A 429 3.41 -4.75 -36.52
CA LEU A 429 4.78 -5.27 -36.67
C LEU A 429 5.26 -5.30 -38.15
N PRO A 430 4.46 -5.76 -39.13
CA PRO A 430 4.87 -5.81 -40.53
C PRO A 430 5.04 -4.43 -41.19
N ARG A 431 4.51 -3.36 -40.57
CA ARG A 431 4.51 -1.99 -41.10
C ARG A 431 5.66 -1.13 -40.56
N LEU A 432 6.46 -1.64 -39.63
CA LEU A 432 7.56 -0.90 -38.99
C LEU A 432 8.69 -0.53 -39.94
N ARG A 433 8.89 -1.29 -41.03
CA ARG A 433 9.97 -1.09 -41.99
C ARG A 433 9.46 -0.39 -43.26
N LYS A 434 8.82 0.78 -43.12
CA LYS A 434 8.68 1.72 -44.24
C LYS A 434 10.06 2.31 -44.55
N THR A 435 10.84 1.61 -45.37
CA THR A 435 12.02 2.20 -46.01
C THR A 435 11.56 3.24 -47.02
N THR A 436 12.18 4.41 -47.00
CA THR A 436 12.00 5.56 -47.91
C THR A 436 12.41 5.29 -49.37
N ASP A 437 12.57 4.03 -49.77
CA ASP A 437 13.20 3.64 -51.04
C ASP A 437 12.20 2.85 -51.91
N ASP A 438 12.02 3.31 -53.15
CA ASP A 438 11.03 2.89 -54.16
C ASP A 438 11.25 1.48 -54.76
N ARG A 439 11.76 0.52 -53.97
CA ARG A 439 11.87 -0.88 -54.41
C ARG A 439 10.55 -1.63 -54.18
N PRO A 440 10.17 -2.59 -55.05
CA PRO A 440 8.88 -3.26 -55.00
C PRO A 440 8.67 -3.93 -53.63
N GLN A 441 7.70 -3.38 -52.88
CA GLN A 441 7.45 -3.56 -51.46
C GLN A 441 6.95 -4.97 -51.05
N THR A 442 6.97 -5.96 -51.95
CA THR A 442 6.25 -7.24 -51.81
C THR A 442 7.08 -8.42 -51.33
N MET A 443 8.41 -8.44 -51.57
CA MET A 443 9.24 -9.61 -51.20
C MET A 443 9.69 -9.63 -49.73
N VAL A 444 9.91 -8.46 -49.10
CA VAL A 444 10.45 -8.38 -47.72
C VAL A 444 9.37 -8.26 -46.64
N ASN A 445 8.20 -7.70 -46.97
CA ASN A 445 7.09 -7.56 -46.01
C ASN A 445 6.25 -8.84 -45.84
N ARG A 446 6.26 -9.73 -46.85
CA ARG A 446 5.60 -11.05 -46.76
C ARG A 446 6.12 -11.91 -45.60
N PRO A 447 7.44 -12.17 -45.45
CA PRO A 447 7.93 -12.98 -44.34
C PRO A 447 7.64 -12.34 -42.97
N LEU A 448 7.79 -11.02 -42.82
CA LEU A 448 7.49 -10.34 -41.54
C LEU A 448 6.00 -10.37 -41.19
N SER A 449 5.11 -10.30 -42.19
CA SER A 449 3.67 -10.47 -41.98
C SER A 449 3.27 -11.88 -41.58
N ILE A 450 3.95 -12.89 -42.13
CA ILE A 450 3.77 -14.29 -41.72
C ILE A 450 4.28 -14.48 -40.29
N VAL A 451 5.46 -13.97 -39.95
CA VAL A 451 6.02 -14.03 -38.59
C VAL A 451 5.09 -13.37 -37.58
N ALA A 452 4.57 -12.18 -37.88
CA ALA A 452 3.65 -11.48 -36.98
C ALA A 452 2.34 -12.26 -36.78
N PHE A 453 1.78 -12.83 -37.84
CA PHE A 453 0.59 -13.67 -37.76
C PHE A 453 0.83 -14.96 -36.96
N VAL A 454 1.95 -15.65 -37.22
CA VAL A 454 2.35 -16.86 -36.47
C VAL A 454 2.56 -16.52 -35.00
N LEU A 455 3.24 -15.41 -34.69
CA LEU A 455 3.41 -14.93 -33.32
C LEU A 455 2.06 -14.67 -32.65
N GLY A 456 1.15 -13.93 -33.31
CA GLY A 456 -0.19 -13.66 -32.80
C GLY A 456 -1.01 -14.93 -32.57
N ALA A 457 -0.91 -15.91 -33.47
CA ALA A 457 -1.58 -17.20 -33.35
C ALA A 457 -1.00 -18.05 -32.20
N ILE A 458 0.33 -18.12 -32.06
CA ILE A 458 0.99 -18.80 -30.95
C ILE A 458 0.58 -18.18 -29.62
N VAL A 459 0.63 -16.85 -29.50
CA VAL A 459 0.21 -16.16 -28.29
C VAL A 459 -1.26 -16.45 -27.99
N LEU A 460 -2.15 -16.39 -28.98
CA LEU A 460 -3.56 -16.71 -28.79
C LEU A 460 -3.78 -18.16 -28.32
N ILE A 461 -3.06 -19.13 -28.88
CA ILE A 461 -3.13 -20.54 -28.46
C ILE A 461 -2.64 -20.71 -27.03
N LEU A 462 -1.51 -20.09 -26.67
CA LEU A 462 -0.95 -20.20 -25.32
C LEU A 462 -1.82 -19.46 -24.28
N THR A 463 -2.40 -18.31 -24.63
CA THR A 463 -3.38 -17.62 -23.79
C THR A 463 -4.64 -18.46 -23.63
N ALA A 464 -5.12 -19.11 -24.69
CA ALA A 464 -6.25 -20.02 -24.59
C ALA A 464 -5.92 -21.21 -23.69
N ALA A 465 -4.74 -21.82 -23.86
CA ALA A 465 -4.26 -22.91 -22.99
C ALA A 465 -4.26 -22.49 -21.51
N TRP A 466 -3.78 -21.28 -21.19
CA TRP A 466 -3.83 -20.72 -19.84
C TRP A 466 -5.27 -20.50 -19.34
N ALA A 467 -6.14 -19.90 -20.15
CA ALA A 467 -7.54 -19.65 -19.80
C ALA A 467 -8.32 -20.94 -19.54
N PHE A 468 -8.17 -21.96 -20.38
CA PHE A 468 -8.82 -23.25 -20.20
C PHE A 468 -8.21 -24.04 -19.04
N ALA A 469 -6.90 -23.91 -18.80
CA ALA A 469 -6.28 -24.48 -17.60
C ALA A 469 -6.88 -23.87 -16.34
N PHE A 470 -7.04 -22.54 -16.31
CA PHE A 470 -7.64 -21.84 -15.19
C PHE A 470 -9.13 -22.19 -15.01
N GLN A 471 -9.89 -22.30 -16.10
CA GLN A 471 -11.32 -22.70 -16.03
C GLN A 471 -11.53 -24.08 -15.39
N SER A 472 -10.54 -24.98 -15.47
CA SER A 472 -10.63 -26.30 -14.82
C SER A 472 -10.82 -26.23 -13.30
N ILE A 473 -10.49 -25.10 -12.66
CA ILE A 473 -10.72 -24.85 -11.24
C ILE A 473 -12.21 -24.93 -10.92
N TYR A 474 -13.03 -24.22 -11.69
CA TYR A 474 -14.49 -24.12 -11.50
C TYR A 474 -15.23 -25.40 -11.88
N LEU A 475 -14.54 -26.37 -12.48
CA LEU A 475 -15.09 -27.68 -12.86
C LEU A 475 -14.79 -28.78 -11.84
N ARG A 476 -13.98 -28.50 -10.82
CA ARG A 476 -13.63 -29.42 -9.74
C ARG A 476 -14.17 -28.93 -8.41
N SER A 477 -14.23 -29.81 -7.41
CA SER A 477 -14.62 -29.42 -6.06
C SER A 477 -13.66 -28.38 -5.50
N GLU A 478 -14.21 -27.40 -4.80
CA GLU A 478 -13.40 -26.38 -4.15
C GLU A 478 -12.56 -26.99 -3.01
N PRO A 479 -11.29 -26.56 -2.80
CA PRO A 479 -10.39 -27.24 -1.86
C PRO A 479 -10.87 -27.33 -0.41
N ARG A 480 -11.54 -26.30 0.13
CA ARG A 480 -12.09 -26.31 1.50
C ARG A 480 -13.31 -27.22 1.61
N MET A 481 -14.14 -27.30 0.57
CA MET A 481 -15.24 -28.27 0.47
C MET A 481 -14.70 -29.70 0.41
N ALA A 482 -13.70 -29.94 -0.44
CA ALA A 482 -13.03 -31.24 -0.56
C ALA A 482 -12.36 -31.65 0.77
N ALA A 483 -11.67 -30.72 1.44
CA ALA A 483 -11.08 -30.95 2.75
C ALA A 483 -12.15 -31.28 3.81
N SER A 484 -13.27 -30.55 3.83
CA SER A 484 -14.37 -30.81 4.78
C SER A 484 -14.96 -32.22 4.60
N ARG A 485 -15.22 -32.62 3.34
CA ARG A 485 -15.68 -33.98 3.03
C ARG A 485 -14.66 -35.04 3.43
N TRP A 486 -13.39 -34.80 3.16
CA TRP A 486 -12.31 -35.69 3.59
C TRP A 486 -12.27 -35.80 5.12
N MET A 487 -12.45 -34.70 5.85
CA MET A 487 -12.49 -34.73 7.32
C MET A 487 -13.65 -35.57 7.83
N PHE A 488 -14.87 -35.44 7.28
CA PHE A 488 -16.00 -36.31 7.65
C PHE A 488 -15.74 -37.80 7.40
N GLN A 489 -14.87 -38.13 6.45
CA GLN A 489 -14.52 -39.53 6.16
C GLN A 489 -13.36 -40.05 7.02
N ASN A 490 -12.37 -39.20 7.37
CA ASN A 490 -11.09 -39.65 7.92
C ASN A 490 -10.78 -39.17 9.35
N VAL A 491 -11.41 -38.09 9.82
CA VAL A 491 -11.22 -37.58 11.17
C VAL A 491 -12.24 -38.28 12.08
N PRO A 492 -11.81 -38.96 13.16
CA PRO A 492 -12.73 -39.63 14.07
C PRO A 492 -13.73 -38.65 14.71
N ALA A 493 -15.01 -38.78 14.36
CA ALA A 493 -16.10 -38.09 15.06
C ALA A 493 -16.45 -38.81 16.37
N ALA A 494 -17.38 -38.27 17.15
CA ALA A 494 -17.85 -38.91 18.37
C ALA A 494 -18.37 -40.35 18.12
N VAL A 495 -19.23 -40.51 17.12
CA VAL A 495 -19.75 -41.81 16.66
C VAL A 495 -19.57 -41.91 15.15
N ASN A 496 -19.04 -43.03 14.66
CA ASN A 496 -18.69 -43.26 13.26
C ASN A 496 -19.33 -44.58 12.79
N LEU A 497 -20.05 -44.55 11.68
CA LEU A 497 -20.68 -45.73 11.08
C LEU A 497 -19.91 -46.17 9.83
N SER A 498 -19.40 -47.40 9.84
CA SER A 498 -18.63 -47.97 8.72
C SER A 498 -19.56 -48.71 7.75
N ILE A 499 -20.00 -48.01 6.70
CA ILE A 499 -20.92 -48.55 5.68
C ILE A 499 -20.10 -49.03 4.48
N GLN A 500 -20.08 -50.33 4.23
CA GLN A 500 -19.41 -50.90 3.06
C GLN A 500 -20.34 -50.81 1.85
N SER A 501 -19.93 -50.06 0.83
CA SER A 501 -20.68 -49.92 -0.43
C SER A 501 -20.03 -50.76 -1.53
N GLU A 502 -20.83 -51.38 -2.39
CA GLU A 502 -20.35 -52.28 -3.46
C GLU A 502 -19.49 -51.56 -4.52
N GLU A 503 -19.72 -50.26 -4.75
CA GLU A 503 -19.04 -49.49 -5.81
C GLU A 503 -17.84 -48.65 -5.30
N ASN A 504 -17.83 -48.22 -4.03
CA ASN A 504 -16.92 -47.15 -3.56
C ASN A 504 -16.14 -47.48 -2.27
N GLY A 505 -16.12 -48.74 -1.84
CA GLY A 505 -15.42 -49.17 -0.62
C GLY A 505 -16.14 -48.73 0.67
N THR A 506 -15.38 -48.55 1.75
CA THR A 506 -15.92 -48.16 3.07
C THR A 506 -16.23 -46.67 3.11
N TYR A 507 -17.49 -46.31 3.36
CA TYR A 507 -17.96 -44.96 3.61
C TYR A 507 -18.18 -44.75 5.11
N ASN A 508 -17.52 -43.76 5.69
CA ASN A 508 -17.72 -43.40 7.09
C ASN A 508 -18.86 -42.37 7.18
N GLN A 509 -19.93 -42.71 7.89
CA GLN A 509 -21.00 -41.76 8.22
C GLN A 509 -20.89 -41.34 9.69
N PRO A 510 -20.43 -40.11 9.98
CA PRO A 510 -20.32 -39.63 11.35
C PRO A 510 -21.70 -39.22 11.90
N LEU A 511 -21.95 -39.49 13.18
CA LEU A 511 -23.17 -39.12 13.91
C LEU A 511 -22.83 -38.17 15.05
N ALA A 512 -23.67 -37.15 15.22
CA ALA A 512 -23.52 -36.16 16.28
C ALA A 512 -23.86 -36.75 17.64
N PHE A 513 -22.96 -36.54 18.60
CA PHE A 513 -23.18 -36.84 20.00
C PHE A 513 -23.02 -35.55 20.81
N PRO A 514 -24.06 -35.08 21.52
CA PRO A 514 -24.01 -33.81 22.22
C PRO A 514 -22.84 -33.73 23.21
N SER A 515 -22.07 -32.65 23.15
CA SER A 515 -20.94 -32.44 24.06
C SER A 515 -21.42 -32.36 25.52
N GLY A 516 -20.66 -32.98 26.43
CA GLY A 516 -20.99 -33.03 27.86
C GLY A 516 -22.14 -33.97 28.24
N LEU A 517 -22.75 -34.68 27.28
CA LEU A 517 -23.77 -35.69 27.56
C LEU A 517 -23.12 -36.94 28.17
N VAL A 518 -23.65 -37.38 29.31
CA VAL A 518 -23.24 -38.61 30.00
C VAL A 518 -24.35 -39.64 29.88
N VAL A 519 -24.06 -40.79 29.28
CA VAL A 519 -24.99 -41.93 29.25
C VAL A 519 -25.01 -42.55 30.64
N ALA A 520 -26.13 -42.41 31.34
CA ALA A 520 -26.29 -42.98 32.67
C ALA A 520 -26.43 -44.52 32.61
N PRO A 521 -25.96 -45.26 33.62
CA PRO A 521 -26.04 -46.72 33.63
C PRO A 521 -27.48 -47.22 33.53
N GLY A 522 -27.72 -48.17 32.62
CA GLY A 522 -29.07 -48.73 32.38
C GLY A 522 -30.09 -47.74 31.79
N THR A 523 -29.65 -46.56 31.33
CA THR A 523 -30.50 -45.57 30.64
C THR A 523 -29.96 -45.35 29.23
N PRO A 524 -30.41 -46.11 28.22
CA PRO A 524 -29.89 -46.01 26.87
C PRO A 524 -30.20 -44.66 26.23
N ILE A 525 -29.26 -44.14 25.45
CA ILE A 525 -29.46 -42.95 24.60
C ILE A 525 -29.66 -43.43 23.17
N THR A 526 -30.57 -42.79 22.44
CA THR A 526 -30.88 -43.12 21.05
C THR A 526 -30.46 -41.99 20.11
N LEU A 527 -29.77 -42.36 19.02
CA LEU A 527 -29.41 -41.48 17.92
C LEU A 527 -30.15 -41.93 16.67
N THR A 528 -30.99 -41.06 16.11
CA THR A 528 -31.71 -41.35 14.86
C THR A 528 -30.92 -40.83 13.68
N PHE A 529 -30.79 -41.64 12.62
CA PHE A 529 -30.09 -41.23 11.40
C PHE A 529 -30.71 -41.85 10.14
N SER A 530 -30.45 -41.22 9.00
CA SER A 530 -30.73 -41.78 7.68
C SER A 530 -29.39 -42.04 6.97
N PRO A 531 -29.17 -43.20 6.33
CA PRO A 531 -27.94 -43.46 5.59
C PRO A 531 -27.80 -42.53 4.39
N ASN A 532 -26.63 -41.89 4.25
CA ASN A 532 -26.32 -41.04 3.09
C ASN A 532 -25.89 -41.84 1.85
N ARG A 533 -25.55 -43.13 2.04
CA ARG A 533 -25.15 -44.07 1.00
C ARG A 533 -25.81 -45.42 1.25
N GLU A 534 -26.13 -46.12 0.17
CA GLU A 534 -26.51 -47.52 0.21
C GLU A 534 -25.28 -48.41 0.39
N GLY A 535 -25.44 -49.46 1.18
CA GLY A 535 -24.36 -50.40 1.50
C GLY A 535 -24.73 -51.28 2.68
N VAL A 536 -23.73 -51.88 3.31
CA VAL A 536 -23.94 -52.76 4.46
C VAL A 536 -23.15 -52.25 5.66
N LEU A 537 -23.83 -52.02 6.78
CA LEU A 537 -23.19 -51.59 8.03
C LEU A 537 -22.69 -52.81 8.78
N SER A 538 -21.37 -52.88 9.00
CA SER A 538 -20.71 -53.97 9.74
C SER A 538 -20.15 -53.53 11.08
N GLU A 539 -19.81 -52.25 11.21
CA GLU A 539 -19.02 -51.74 12.32
C GLU A 539 -19.44 -50.32 12.73
N VAL A 540 -19.43 -50.08 14.04
CA VAL A 540 -19.64 -48.77 14.66
C VAL A 540 -18.41 -48.46 15.50
N THR A 541 -17.89 -47.23 15.42
CA THR A 541 -16.69 -46.83 16.18
C THR A 541 -16.94 -45.53 16.92
N PHE A 542 -16.59 -45.48 18.20
CA PHE A 542 -16.55 -44.26 19.00
C PHE A 542 -15.15 -43.65 18.97
N GLY A 543 -15.06 -42.33 18.77
CA GLY A 543 -13.80 -41.62 18.69
C GLY A 543 -12.99 -41.70 19.98
N TYR A 544 -13.51 -41.11 21.06
CA TYR A 544 -12.98 -41.24 22.40
C TYR A 544 -14.12 -41.54 23.36
N ALA A 545 -14.04 -42.66 24.08
CA ALA A 545 -15.02 -43.09 25.06
C ALA A 545 -14.37 -43.21 26.45
N ARG A 546 -15.05 -42.68 27.47
CA ARG A 546 -14.59 -42.75 28.87
C ARG A 546 -15.73 -43.12 29.81
N ASP A 547 -15.45 -44.03 30.74
CA ASP A 547 -16.31 -44.28 31.89
C ASP A 547 -15.90 -43.38 33.06
N ALA A 548 -16.89 -42.84 33.79
CA ALA A 548 -16.67 -41.92 34.90
C ALA A 548 -15.90 -42.52 36.10
N SER A 549 -15.91 -43.85 36.27
CA SER A 549 -15.25 -44.55 37.37
C SER A 549 -13.86 -45.09 37.02
N GLU A 550 -13.44 -44.94 35.77
CA GLU A 550 -12.20 -45.49 35.20
C GLU A 550 -12.03 -47.01 35.39
N THR A 551 -13.13 -47.72 35.65
CA THR A 551 -13.15 -49.19 35.73
C THR A 551 -13.63 -49.80 34.41
N PRO A 552 -13.11 -50.97 34.00
CA PRO A 552 -13.56 -51.62 32.78
C PRO A 552 -15.06 -51.93 32.81
N ALA A 553 -15.82 -51.36 31.88
CA ALA A 553 -17.28 -51.49 31.83
C ALA A 553 -17.74 -51.92 30.43
N PRO A 554 -18.74 -52.82 30.32
CA PRO A 554 -19.28 -53.19 29.02
C PRO A 554 -20.16 -52.05 28.48
N VAL A 555 -19.94 -51.72 27.21
CA VAL A 555 -20.77 -50.80 26.44
C VAL A 555 -21.46 -51.60 25.36
N ASN A 556 -22.76 -51.39 25.21
CA ASN A 556 -23.60 -52.07 24.23
C ASN A 556 -24.14 -51.08 23.21
N VAL A 557 -24.17 -51.51 21.95
CA VAL A 557 -24.77 -50.78 20.85
C VAL A 557 -25.80 -51.69 20.19
N THR A 558 -27.02 -51.19 20.04
CA THR A 558 -28.11 -51.91 19.34
C THR A 558 -28.68 -51.04 18.24
N LEU A 559 -28.84 -51.61 17.05
CA LEU A 559 -29.43 -50.92 15.90
C LEU A 559 -30.88 -51.38 15.68
N TYR A 560 -31.77 -50.41 15.46
CA TYR A 560 -33.19 -50.63 15.17
C TYR A 560 -33.59 -49.96 13.85
N SER A 561 -34.64 -50.48 13.22
CA SER A 561 -35.37 -49.71 12.20
C SER A 561 -36.32 -48.73 12.88
N ALA A 562 -36.38 -47.47 12.43
CA ALA A 562 -37.34 -46.51 12.98
C ALA A 562 -38.81 -46.93 12.73
N SER A 563 -39.07 -47.73 11.70
CA SER A 563 -40.41 -48.27 11.41
C SER A 563 -40.80 -49.46 12.30
N GLN A 564 -39.83 -50.11 12.95
CA GLN A 564 -40.02 -51.28 13.80
C GLN A 564 -39.11 -51.17 15.04
N PRO A 565 -39.40 -50.26 15.98
CA PRO A 565 -38.52 -49.97 17.12
C PRO A 565 -38.37 -51.16 18.10
N ASP A 566 -39.29 -52.13 18.08
CA ASP A 566 -39.27 -53.28 18.98
C ASP A 566 -38.37 -54.44 18.48
N LEU A 567 -37.91 -54.39 17.23
CA LEU A 567 -37.08 -55.44 16.62
C LEU A 567 -35.64 -54.94 16.40
N ALA A 568 -34.70 -55.47 17.20
CA ALA A 568 -33.28 -55.20 17.00
C ALA A 568 -32.77 -55.85 15.70
N LEU A 569 -32.17 -55.05 14.83
CA LEU A 569 -31.60 -55.50 13.56
C LEU A 569 -30.19 -56.08 13.75
N ALA A 570 -29.40 -55.49 14.64
CA ALA A 570 -28.06 -55.96 15.00
C ALA A 570 -27.66 -55.46 16.40
N ARG A 571 -26.74 -56.17 17.04
CA ARG A 571 -26.18 -55.87 18.36
C ARG A 571 -24.67 -56.05 18.37
N ALA A 572 -24.01 -55.24 19.19
CA ALA A 572 -22.60 -55.40 19.52
C ALA A 572 -22.35 -55.01 20.97
N SER A 573 -21.37 -55.66 21.60
CA SER A 573 -20.91 -55.35 22.95
C SER A 573 -19.39 -55.41 22.98
N THR A 574 -18.76 -54.47 23.67
CA THR A 574 -17.32 -54.42 23.84
C THR A 574 -16.97 -53.83 25.20
N LEU A 575 -15.79 -54.16 25.71
CA LEU A 575 -15.33 -53.72 27.03
C LEU A 575 -14.55 -52.42 26.89
N LEU A 576 -15.04 -51.35 27.50
CA LEU A 576 -14.33 -50.08 27.59
C LEU A 576 -13.32 -50.14 28.74
N ASP A 577 -12.03 -50.16 28.42
CA ASP A 577 -10.94 -50.15 29.40
C ASP A 577 -10.13 -48.84 29.29
N THR A 578 -10.49 -47.86 30.12
CA THR A 578 -9.86 -46.53 30.14
C THR A 578 -8.45 -46.53 30.72
N THR A 579 -8.01 -47.62 31.37
CA THR A 579 -6.66 -47.68 31.97
C THR A 579 -5.55 -47.84 30.93
N ARG A 580 -5.91 -48.14 29.68
CA ARG A 580 -4.99 -48.39 28.57
C ARG A 580 -4.58 -47.14 27.79
N THR A 581 -5.13 -45.97 28.14
CA THR A 581 -4.87 -44.71 27.44
C THR A 581 -4.45 -43.64 28.43
N ALA A 582 -3.49 -42.81 28.01
CA ALA A 582 -3.11 -41.60 28.75
C ALA A 582 -3.99 -40.39 28.37
N ASP A 583 -4.86 -40.51 27.36
CA ASP A 583 -5.72 -39.43 26.92
C ASP A 583 -6.89 -39.22 27.92
N PRO A 584 -7.08 -38.01 28.47
CA PRO A 584 -8.13 -37.73 29.45
C PRO A 584 -9.56 -37.88 28.91
N ARG A 585 -9.75 -37.93 27.59
CA ARG A 585 -11.04 -38.15 26.90
C ARG A 585 -11.40 -39.63 26.80
N GLY A 586 -10.45 -40.53 27.07
CA GLY A 586 -10.65 -41.98 27.04
C GLY A 586 -10.08 -42.66 25.79
N ALA A 587 -10.57 -43.86 25.50
CA ALA A 587 -10.02 -44.73 24.45
C ALA A 587 -10.99 -44.85 23.27
N PRO A 588 -10.49 -45.01 22.02
CA PRO A 588 -11.35 -45.35 20.89
C PRO A 588 -11.98 -46.72 21.12
N LEU A 589 -13.23 -46.89 20.69
CA LEU A 589 -14.00 -48.10 20.94
C LEU A 589 -14.68 -48.58 19.67
N THR A 590 -14.38 -49.80 19.25
CA THR A 590 -14.87 -50.38 18.01
C THR A 590 -15.83 -51.53 18.28
N PHE A 591 -16.97 -51.54 17.59
CA PHE A 591 -18.06 -52.48 17.74
C PHE A 591 -18.32 -53.20 16.42
N THR A 592 -18.02 -54.50 16.37
CA THR A 592 -18.41 -55.36 15.24
C THR A 592 -19.82 -55.88 15.48
N LEU A 593 -20.75 -55.56 14.56
CA LEU A 593 -22.14 -55.97 14.66
C LEU A 593 -22.28 -57.49 14.43
N ASP A 594 -23.16 -58.14 15.21
CA ASP A 594 -23.44 -59.57 15.11
C ASP A 594 -24.05 -60.00 13.75
N ASN A 595 -24.73 -59.08 13.09
CA ASN A 595 -25.28 -59.22 11.74
C ASN A 595 -24.99 -57.98 10.91
N VAL A 596 -24.69 -58.16 9.62
CA VAL A 596 -24.48 -57.06 8.70
C VAL A 596 -25.84 -56.54 8.25
N VAL A 597 -26.10 -55.24 8.43
CA VAL A 597 -27.42 -54.65 8.15
C VAL A 597 -27.38 -53.87 6.84
N PRO A 598 -28.24 -54.19 5.85
CA PRO A 598 -28.33 -53.40 4.63
C PRO A 598 -28.90 -52.02 4.94
N MET A 599 -28.14 -51.00 4.61
CA MET A 599 -28.50 -49.59 4.73
C MET A 599 -29.18 -49.14 3.44
N VAL A 600 -30.45 -48.77 3.53
CA VAL A 600 -31.26 -48.30 2.40
C VAL A 600 -31.45 -46.79 2.50
N ASN A 601 -31.20 -46.08 1.39
CA ASN A 601 -31.36 -44.64 1.35
C ASN A 601 -32.85 -44.25 1.56
N GLY A 602 -33.09 -43.19 2.35
CA GLY A 602 -34.43 -42.72 2.70
C GLY A 602 -35.12 -43.49 3.83
N GLN A 603 -34.56 -44.61 4.32
CA GLN A 603 -35.02 -45.25 5.55
C GLN A 603 -34.32 -44.66 6.78
N GLN A 604 -35.05 -44.56 7.89
CA GLN A 604 -34.50 -44.09 9.18
C GLN A 604 -34.16 -45.28 10.08
N TYR A 605 -33.01 -45.19 10.72
CA TYR A 605 -32.50 -46.16 11.68
C TYR A 605 -32.24 -45.46 13.02
N VAL A 606 -32.28 -46.24 14.11
CA VAL A 606 -32.03 -45.75 15.47
C VAL A 606 -30.89 -46.55 16.07
N LEU A 607 -29.81 -45.87 16.45
CA LEU A 607 -28.68 -46.42 17.18
C LEU A 607 -28.89 -46.19 18.67
N SER A 608 -29.05 -47.25 19.45
CA SER A 608 -29.16 -47.20 20.90
C SER A 608 -27.82 -47.53 21.55
N ILE A 609 -27.35 -46.66 22.44
CA ILE A 609 -26.08 -46.78 23.17
C ILE A 609 -26.40 -46.93 24.65
N GLU A 610 -25.91 -48.01 25.26
CA GLU A 610 -26.12 -48.33 26.66
C GLU A 610 -24.77 -48.66 27.33
N THR A 611 -24.58 -48.22 28.57
CA THR A 611 -23.45 -48.64 29.41
C THR A 611 -23.97 -49.27 30.70
N PHE A 612 -23.22 -50.25 31.21
CA PHE A 612 -23.42 -50.82 32.55
C PHE A 612 -22.33 -50.38 33.54
N GLY A 613 -21.51 -49.39 33.14
CA GLY A 613 -20.50 -48.77 33.99
C GLY A 613 -21.11 -47.75 34.96
N SER A 614 -20.38 -46.67 35.22
CA SER A 614 -20.80 -45.59 36.13
C SER A 614 -21.26 -44.33 35.39
N GLY A 615 -20.98 -44.24 34.10
CA GLY A 615 -21.44 -43.19 33.20
C GLY A 615 -20.50 -43.05 32.02
N LEU A 616 -21.01 -43.15 30.79
CA LEU A 616 -20.22 -43.12 29.56
C LEU A 616 -20.29 -41.73 28.91
N THR A 617 -19.13 -41.14 28.67
CA THR A 617 -18.97 -39.93 27.85
C THR A 617 -18.30 -40.30 26.53
N ILE A 618 -18.80 -39.75 25.42
CA ILE A 618 -18.26 -39.95 24.08
C ILE A 618 -17.90 -38.59 23.49
N THR A 619 -16.69 -38.44 22.97
CA THR A 619 -16.22 -37.22 22.31
C THR A 619 -15.52 -37.53 20.99
N GLY A 620 -15.63 -36.63 20.02
CA GLY A 620 -14.86 -36.70 18.78
C GLY A 620 -13.49 -36.05 18.88
N SER A 621 -12.75 -36.06 17.78
CA SER A 621 -11.45 -35.42 17.67
C SER A 621 -11.52 -33.91 17.90
N ALA A 622 -10.44 -33.35 18.44
CA ALA A 622 -10.26 -31.92 18.67
C ALA A 622 -9.60 -31.26 17.46
N VAL A 623 -10.32 -30.36 16.78
CA VAL A 623 -9.85 -29.68 15.57
C VAL A 623 -9.53 -28.22 15.89
N ALA A 624 -8.26 -27.84 15.72
CA ALA A 624 -7.81 -26.47 15.92
C ALA A 624 -7.81 -25.66 14.62
N ASN A 625 -8.33 -24.44 14.70
CA ASN A 625 -8.32 -23.44 13.63
C ASN A 625 -7.32 -22.31 13.95
N GLU A 626 -6.79 -21.64 12.93
CA GLU A 626 -5.79 -20.57 13.11
C GLU A 626 -6.38 -19.29 13.73
N THR A 627 -7.57 -18.89 13.28
CA THR A 627 -8.24 -17.66 13.70
C THR A 627 -9.73 -17.71 13.37
N ASP A 628 -10.52 -16.91 14.08
CA ASP A 628 -11.93 -16.61 13.80
C ASP A 628 -12.12 -15.61 12.64
N TYR A 629 -11.04 -14.98 12.18
CA TYR A 629 -11.02 -14.08 11.05
C TYR A 629 -11.05 -14.80 9.69
N ASP A 630 -10.69 -16.09 9.67
CA ASP A 630 -10.65 -16.94 8.46
C ASP A 630 -11.74 -18.00 8.45
N TRP A 631 -11.68 -18.94 7.49
CA TRP A 631 -12.65 -20.02 7.37
C TRP A 631 -12.34 -21.14 8.35
N GLY A 632 -13.17 -21.30 9.37
CA GLY A 632 -13.15 -22.50 10.21
C GLY A 632 -13.56 -23.74 9.41
N LEU A 633 -12.77 -24.80 9.47
CA LEU A 633 -13.07 -26.09 8.84
C LEU A 633 -13.25 -27.20 9.89
N PRO A 634 -14.13 -28.18 9.65
CA PRO A 634 -14.94 -28.40 8.43
C PRO A 634 -16.13 -27.43 8.27
N PHE A 635 -16.65 -27.30 7.04
CA PHE A 635 -17.91 -26.59 6.76
C PHE A 635 -19.15 -27.43 7.10
N ARG A 636 -20.27 -26.75 7.32
CA ARG A 636 -21.59 -27.34 7.55
C ARG A 636 -22.23 -27.80 6.23
N ILE A 637 -21.75 -28.89 5.65
CA ILE A 637 -22.15 -29.39 4.31
C ILE A 637 -22.71 -30.80 4.40
N ASP A 638 -23.42 -31.25 3.36
CA ASP A 638 -23.96 -32.61 3.23
C ASP A 638 -24.83 -33.06 4.43
N GLY A 639 -25.46 -32.11 5.13
CA GLY A 639 -26.29 -32.35 6.32
C GLY A 639 -25.53 -32.49 7.64
N TYR A 640 -24.20 -32.33 7.63
CA TYR A 640 -23.36 -32.41 8.82
C TYR A 640 -23.18 -31.04 9.49
N ASP A 641 -23.30 -31.00 10.82
CA ASP A 641 -22.79 -29.88 11.64
C ASP A 641 -21.55 -30.34 12.41
N PRO A 642 -20.31 -30.03 11.93
CA PRO A 642 -19.08 -30.48 12.56
C PRO A 642 -18.96 -30.07 14.03
N TYR A 643 -19.56 -28.93 14.39
CA TYR A 643 -19.52 -28.36 15.73
C TYR A 643 -20.80 -28.60 16.52
N GLY A 644 -21.76 -29.35 15.96
CA GLY A 644 -23.00 -29.77 16.60
C GLY A 644 -22.87 -31.10 17.37
N GLY A 645 -21.65 -31.54 17.68
CA GLY A 645 -21.37 -32.81 18.39
C GLY A 645 -20.62 -33.87 17.57
N LEU A 646 -20.09 -33.54 16.39
CA LEU A 646 -19.21 -34.44 15.64
C LEU A 646 -17.78 -34.37 16.17
N TYR A 647 -17.23 -33.16 16.26
CA TYR A 647 -15.88 -32.86 16.75
C TYR A 647 -15.92 -31.99 18.00
N SER A 648 -14.86 -32.04 18.81
CA SER A 648 -14.71 -31.17 19.97
C SER A 648 -14.30 -29.75 19.53
N ASN A 649 -14.92 -28.73 20.13
CA ASN A 649 -14.73 -27.32 19.78
C ASN A 649 -14.56 -26.39 20.99
N GLU A 650 -14.11 -26.92 22.13
CA GLU A 650 -13.87 -26.16 23.35
C GLU A 650 -12.68 -25.18 23.21
N ASP A 651 -12.92 -24.01 22.61
CA ASP A 651 -11.98 -22.90 22.45
C ASP A 651 -10.67 -23.25 21.69
N LEU A 652 -10.78 -24.02 20.61
CA LEU A 652 -9.65 -24.46 19.78
C LEU A 652 -9.33 -23.50 18.62
N VAL A 653 -9.18 -22.21 18.92
CA VAL A 653 -8.81 -21.19 17.93
C VAL A 653 -7.50 -20.50 18.33
N LEU A 654 -6.42 -20.67 17.56
CA LEU A 654 -5.10 -20.18 17.95
C LEU A 654 -5.02 -18.66 18.09
N GLN A 655 -5.83 -17.92 17.34
CA GLN A 655 -5.85 -16.46 17.32
C GLN A 655 -4.50 -15.87 16.89
N VAL A 656 -4.03 -16.30 15.71
CA VAL A 656 -2.69 -15.98 15.18
C VAL A 656 -2.38 -14.48 15.03
N TYR A 657 -3.39 -13.62 14.89
CA TYR A 657 -3.22 -12.16 14.80
C TYR A 657 -3.15 -11.43 16.16
N TRP A 658 -3.42 -12.10 17.27
CA TRP A 658 -3.35 -11.48 18.59
C TRP A 658 -1.93 -11.02 18.93
N VAL A 659 -1.85 -10.08 19.87
CA VAL A 659 -0.59 -9.53 20.38
C VAL A 659 0.31 -10.66 20.88
N GLU A 660 1.59 -10.59 20.52
CA GLU A 660 2.60 -11.56 20.95
C GLU A 660 3.02 -11.27 22.39
N ASP A 661 2.40 -11.99 23.33
CA ASP A 661 2.69 -11.91 24.75
C ASP A 661 2.71 -13.30 25.40
N ALA A 662 2.96 -13.35 26.71
CA ALA A 662 2.96 -14.60 27.46
C ALA A 662 1.59 -15.30 27.46
N ASN A 663 0.48 -14.56 27.31
CA ASN A 663 -0.87 -15.15 27.26
C ASN A 663 -1.07 -15.91 25.95
N LYS A 664 -0.64 -15.35 24.82
CA LYS A 664 -0.69 -16.02 23.51
C LYS A 664 0.20 -17.25 23.47
N LEU A 665 1.40 -17.19 24.06
CA LEU A 665 2.26 -18.36 24.23
C LEU A 665 1.55 -19.48 25.02
N ASN A 666 0.97 -19.14 26.17
CA ASN A 666 0.22 -20.11 26.97
C ASN A 666 -0.98 -20.69 26.21
N ARG A 667 -1.68 -19.86 25.43
CA ARG A 667 -2.78 -20.29 24.58
C ARG A 667 -2.31 -21.28 23.51
N TYR A 668 -1.18 -21.02 22.84
CA TYR A 668 -0.62 -21.95 21.87
C TYR A 668 -0.30 -23.30 22.52
N VAL A 669 0.38 -23.28 23.67
CA VAL A 669 0.70 -24.53 24.39
C VAL A 669 -0.57 -25.29 24.78
N ASP A 670 -1.58 -24.61 25.33
CA ASP A 670 -2.84 -25.24 25.74
C ASP A 670 -3.62 -25.83 24.55
N ILE A 671 -3.83 -25.05 23.49
CA ILE A 671 -4.58 -25.48 22.31
C ILE A 671 -3.86 -26.62 21.59
N LEU A 672 -2.55 -26.50 21.35
CA LEU A 672 -1.78 -27.56 20.68
C LEU A 672 -1.72 -28.84 21.53
N SER A 673 -1.78 -28.72 22.87
CA SER A 673 -1.89 -29.88 23.76
C SER A 673 -3.23 -30.59 23.65
N LYS A 674 -4.32 -29.86 23.38
CA LYS A 674 -5.67 -30.43 23.23
C LYS A 674 -5.99 -30.88 21.80
N ALA A 675 -5.42 -30.23 20.79
CA ALA A 675 -5.72 -30.48 19.39
C ALA A 675 -5.16 -31.82 18.92
N ASP A 676 -5.98 -32.57 18.18
CA ASP A 676 -5.59 -33.76 17.41
C ASP A 676 -5.25 -33.39 15.97
N TYR A 677 -5.93 -32.37 15.44
CA TYR A 677 -5.73 -31.85 14.10
C TYR A 677 -5.60 -30.34 14.11
N ILE A 678 -4.75 -29.80 13.23
CA ILE A 678 -4.64 -28.36 12.95
C ILE A 678 -5.01 -28.17 11.48
N VAL A 679 -5.89 -27.21 11.21
CA VAL A 679 -6.29 -26.90 9.84
C VAL A 679 -5.79 -25.52 9.45
N VAL A 680 -5.08 -25.47 8.32
CA VAL A 680 -4.67 -24.25 7.63
C VAL A 680 -5.51 -24.15 6.35
N PRO A 681 -6.64 -23.43 6.38
CA PRO A 681 -7.61 -23.39 5.28
C PRO A 681 -7.13 -22.56 4.08
N THR A 682 -6.24 -21.58 4.29
CA THR A 682 -5.81 -20.65 3.24
C THR A 682 -4.37 -20.19 3.41
N ASN A 683 -3.86 -19.43 2.43
CA ASN A 683 -2.54 -18.79 2.52
C ASN A 683 -2.55 -17.42 3.22
N HIS A 684 -3.71 -16.99 3.74
CA HIS A 684 -3.93 -15.64 4.24
C HIS A 684 -3.13 -15.37 5.52
N GLN A 685 -3.03 -16.35 6.43
CA GLN A 685 -2.42 -16.17 7.74
C GLN A 685 -0.90 -16.25 7.62
N TYR A 686 -0.37 -17.42 7.24
CA TYR A 686 1.08 -17.61 7.12
C TYR A 686 1.69 -16.69 6.06
N GLY A 687 0.98 -16.38 4.97
CA GLY A 687 1.47 -15.51 3.89
C GLY A 687 1.60 -14.04 4.28
N GLN A 688 0.86 -13.59 5.30
CA GLN A 688 0.86 -12.21 5.80
C GLN A 688 1.74 -12.06 7.03
N ILE A 689 1.53 -12.91 8.04
CA ILE A 689 2.14 -12.80 9.36
C ILE A 689 3.66 -12.95 9.26
N THR A 690 4.14 -13.91 8.47
CA THR A 690 5.58 -14.20 8.34
C THR A 690 6.36 -13.10 7.60
N ARG A 691 5.68 -12.11 6.97
CA ARG A 691 6.33 -10.95 6.33
C ARG A 691 6.80 -9.89 7.32
N VAL A 692 6.19 -9.87 8.51
CA VAL A 692 6.47 -8.91 9.59
C VAL A 692 6.86 -9.66 10.87
N PRO A 693 7.95 -10.45 10.84
CA PRO A 693 8.38 -11.27 11.99
C PRO A 693 8.71 -10.44 13.22
N GLU A 694 8.99 -9.14 13.09
CA GLU A 694 9.24 -8.23 14.20
C GLU A 694 7.97 -7.96 15.04
N ARG A 695 6.80 -8.05 14.41
CA ARG A 695 5.50 -7.94 15.08
C ARG A 695 4.99 -9.27 15.60
N TYR A 696 5.26 -10.34 14.84
CA TYR A 696 4.76 -11.67 15.10
C TYR A 696 5.88 -12.72 15.25
N PRO A 697 6.88 -12.54 16.12
CA PRO A 697 8.03 -13.45 16.16
C PRO A 697 7.64 -14.86 16.64
N LEU A 698 6.71 -14.96 17.58
CA LEU A 698 6.22 -16.25 18.09
C LEU A 698 5.36 -16.97 17.06
N THR A 699 4.39 -16.30 16.42
CA THR A 699 3.61 -16.93 15.34
C THR A 699 4.46 -17.27 14.11
N THR A 700 5.47 -16.47 13.79
CA THR A 700 6.42 -16.79 12.70
C THR A 700 7.20 -18.07 13.03
N LEU A 701 7.67 -18.22 14.27
CA LEU A 701 8.31 -19.45 14.74
C LEU A 701 7.32 -20.63 14.68
N TYR A 702 6.08 -20.45 15.14
CA TYR A 702 5.04 -21.47 15.04
C TYR A 702 4.88 -22.03 13.61
N TYR A 703 4.74 -21.18 12.58
CA TYR A 703 4.62 -21.65 11.20
C TYR A 703 5.88 -22.37 10.70
N ARG A 704 7.06 -21.83 11.02
CA ARG A 704 8.32 -22.48 10.63
C ARG A 704 8.41 -23.89 11.20
N GLU A 705 8.07 -24.05 12.47
CA GLU A 705 8.23 -25.29 13.22
C GLU A 705 7.09 -26.29 13.00
N LEU A 706 5.88 -25.81 12.70
CA LEU A 706 4.74 -26.65 12.34
C LEU A 706 5.03 -27.46 11.07
N LEU A 707 5.51 -26.76 10.02
CA LEU A 707 5.86 -27.43 8.77
C LEU A 707 7.25 -28.09 8.85
N GLY A 708 8.22 -27.45 9.51
CA GLY A 708 9.63 -27.87 9.50
C GLY A 708 10.45 -27.22 8.38
N CYS A 709 10.19 -25.94 8.09
CA CYS A 709 10.87 -25.19 7.02
C CYS A 709 12.35 -24.89 7.41
N PRO A 710 13.35 -25.26 6.59
CA PRO A 710 14.78 -25.12 6.92
C PRO A 710 15.20 -23.68 7.24
N GLU A 711 16.15 -23.51 8.15
CA GLU A 711 16.70 -22.18 8.49
C GLU A 711 17.27 -21.48 7.25
N GLY A 712 16.95 -20.20 7.08
CA GLY A 712 17.35 -19.40 5.91
C GLY A 712 16.43 -19.50 4.70
N GLU A 713 15.54 -20.49 4.64
CA GLU A 713 14.49 -20.56 3.61
C GLU A 713 13.29 -19.68 3.95
N ASP A 714 12.62 -19.19 2.90
CA ASP A 714 11.39 -18.40 3.02
C ASP A 714 10.22 -19.30 3.41
N ILE A 715 9.59 -19.01 4.56
CA ILE A 715 8.47 -19.78 5.09
C ILE A 715 7.32 -19.82 4.09
N ILE A 716 7.07 -18.70 3.40
CA ILE A 716 5.98 -18.61 2.42
C ILE A 716 6.21 -19.64 1.31
N GLU A 717 7.45 -19.79 0.83
CA GLU A 717 7.78 -20.73 -0.24
C GLU A 717 7.68 -22.19 0.21
N CYS A 718 8.17 -22.52 1.41
CA CYS A 718 7.99 -23.85 2.00
C CYS A 718 6.51 -24.28 2.00
N TYR A 719 5.61 -23.39 2.45
CA TYR A 719 4.17 -23.67 2.49
C TYR A 719 3.53 -23.78 1.10
N ARG A 720 3.99 -23.01 0.11
CA ARG A 720 3.49 -23.08 -1.28
C ARG A 720 3.71 -24.45 -1.91
N VAL A 721 4.88 -25.03 -1.69
CA VAL A 721 5.23 -26.33 -2.28
C VAL A 721 4.87 -27.52 -1.40
N ALA A 722 4.62 -27.34 -0.10
CA ALA A 722 4.35 -28.40 0.89
C ALA A 722 3.40 -29.53 0.41
N GLU A 723 3.83 -30.77 0.61
CA GLU A 723 3.09 -32.01 0.35
C GLU A 723 3.38 -32.96 1.54
N PRO A 724 2.47 -33.91 1.84
CA PRO A 724 2.69 -34.88 2.92
C PRO A 724 4.05 -35.59 2.80
N GLY A 725 4.78 -35.65 3.92
CA GLY A 725 6.09 -36.29 4.00
C GLY A 725 7.30 -35.49 3.49
N MET A 726 7.13 -34.29 2.92
CA MET A 726 8.26 -33.49 2.44
C MET A 726 9.06 -32.79 3.54
N TYR A 727 8.38 -32.25 4.54
CA TYR A 727 8.98 -31.55 5.67
C TYR A 727 8.64 -32.26 6.97
N LYS A 728 9.53 -32.16 7.96
CA LYS A 728 9.32 -32.72 9.31
C LYS A 728 9.37 -31.59 10.34
N GLY A 729 8.20 -31.21 10.84
CA GLY A 729 8.04 -30.22 11.91
C GLY A 729 8.60 -30.71 13.25
N ARG A 730 8.83 -29.78 14.17
CA ARG A 730 9.28 -30.05 15.55
C ARG A 730 8.17 -29.89 16.60
N LEU A 731 6.95 -29.54 16.18
CA LEU A 731 5.82 -29.34 17.09
C LEU A 731 5.06 -30.63 17.44
N GLY A 732 5.48 -31.80 16.93
CA GLY A 732 4.75 -33.06 17.12
C GLY A 732 3.51 -33.21 16.24
N PHE A 733 3.44 -32.48 15.13
CA PHE A 733 2.40 -32.57 14.11
C PHE A 733 3.02 -32.87 12.75
N GLU A 734 2.36 -33.72 11.95
CA GLU A 734 2.76 -34.03 10.58
C GLU A 734 1.70 -33.60 9.58
N LEU A 735 2.12 -33.18 8.38
CA LEU A 735 1.20 -32.82 7.31
C LEU A 735 0.56 -34.09 6.74
N GLU A 736 -0.70 -34.32 7.08
CA GLU A 736 -1.47 -35.53 6.73
C GLU A 736 -2.09 -35.40 5.33
N ALA A 737 -2.71 -34.26 5.06
CA ALA A 737 -3.45 -34.06 3.81
C ALA A 737 -3.31 -32.64 3.27
N VAL A 738 -3.29 -32.55 1.94
CA VAL A 738 -3.25 -31.30 1.18
C VAL A 738 -4.32 -31.32 0.10
N PHE A 739 -5.13 -30.25 0.03
CA PHE A 739 -6.16 -30.09 -0.99
C PHE A 739 -5.86 -28.86 -1.84
N THR A 740 -5.83 -29.04 -3.15
CA THR A 740 -5.50 -28.00 -4.13
C THR A 740 -6.35 -28.17 -5.38
N SER A 741 -6.67 -27.06 -6.03
CA SER A 741 -7.27 -27.06 -7.37
C SER A 741 -6.44 -26.14 -8.28
N TYR A 742 -5.20 -26.52 -8.58
CA TYR A 742 -4.32 -25.74 -9.46
C TYR A 742 -4.82 -25.72 -10.91
N PRO A 743 -4.60 -24.67 -11.70
CA PRO A 743 -4.90 -24.69 -13.14
C PRO A 743 -4.35 -25.95 -13.84
N THR A 744 -5.23 -26.70 -14.52
CA THR A 744 -4.87 -27.96 -15.19
C THR A 744 -5.31 -28.02 -16.63
N LEU A 745 -4.39 -28.42 -17.52
CA LEU A 745 -4.68 -28.69 -18.93
C LEU A 745 -4.26 -30.12 -19.28
N GLY A 746 -5.21 -31.05 -19.23
CA GLY A 746 -4.93 -32.47 -19.37
C GLY A 746 -3.98 -32.94 -18.26
N PRO A 747 -2.81 -33.52 -18.57
CA PRO A 747 -1.84 -33.96 -17.57
C PRO A 747 -0.95 -32.83 -17.01
N ILE A 748 -1.01 -31.61 -17.57
CA ILE A 748 -0.18 -30.49 -17.15
C ILE A 748 -0.85 -29.76 -15.99
N VAL A 749 -0.18 -29.70 -14.83
CA VAL A 749 -0.61 -28.95 -13.64
C VAL A 749 0.31 -27.74 -13.46
N ILE A 750 -0.26 -26.55 -13.28
CA ILE A 750 0.49 -25.31 -13.11
C ILE A 750 0.29 -24.82 -11.67
N ASN A 751 1.33 -24.90 -10.84
CA ASN A 751 1.28 -24.33 -9.49
C ASN A 751 1.42 -22.80 -9.56
N ASP A 752 0.33 -22.10 -9.28
CA ASP A 752 0.20 -20.65 -9.28
C ASP A 752 0.14 -20.03 -7.88
N GLN A 753 0.49 -20.78 -6.83
CA GLN A 753 0.57 -20.29 -5.45
C GLN A 753 1.57 -19.15 -5.23
N SER A 754 2.47 -18.94 -6.20
CA SER A 754 3.38 -17.79 -6.19
C SER A 754 2.75 -16.47 -6.62
N ALA A 755 1.53 -16.52 -7.15
CA ALA A 755 0.71 -15.35 -7.45
C ALA A 755 0.38 -14.53 -6.19
N GLU A 756 -0.12 -13.32 -6.43
CA GLU A 756 -0.73 -12.49 -5.41
C GLU A 756 -1.83 -13.26 -4.66
N GLU A 757 -1.93 -13.03 -3.35
CA GLU A 757 -2.90 -13.68 -2.47
C GLU A 757 -4.33 -13.66 -3.03
N ALA A 758 -4.83 -12.48 -3.44
CA ALA A 758 -6.16 -12.31 -4.03
C ALA A 758 -6.40 -13.13 -5.32
N PHE A 759 -5.36 -13.68 -5.94
CA PHE A 759 -5.51 -14.55 -7.11
C PHE A 759 -5.86 -15.99 -6.75
N THR A 760 -5.35 -16.52 -5.64
CA THR A 760 -5.51 -17.94 -5.26
C THR A 760 -6.48 -18.10 -4.10
N PHE A 761 -6.53 -17.10 -3.21
CA PHE A 761 -7.28 -17.14 -1.95
C PHE A 761 -8.80 -17.26 -2.15
N TYR A 762 -9.35 -16.64 -3.20
CA TYR A 762 -10.80 -16.60 -3.41
C TYR A 762 -11.37 -17.88 -4.04
N ASP A 763 -10.68 -18.50 -5.00
CA ASP A 763 -11.20 -19.62 -5.80
C ASP A 763 -10.38 -20.92 -5.70
N HIS A 764 -9.12 -20.92 -5.28
CA HIS A 764 -8.38 -22.18 -5.15
C HIS A 764 -7.30 -22.10 -4.07
N PRO A 765 -7.68 -21.80 -2.81
CA PRO A 765 -6.72 -21.81 -1.73
C PRO A 765 -6.16 -23.22 -1.54
N LYS A 766 -4.92 -23.29 -1.06
CA LYS A 766 -4.32 -24.55 -0.64
C LYS A 766 -4.72 -24.81 0.81
N VAL A 767 -5.43 -25.91 1.04
CA VAL A 767 -5.79 -26.36 2.39
C VAL A 767 -4.79 -27.40 2.86
N MET A 768 -4.31 -27.26 4.09
CA MET A 768 -3.40 -28.20 4.74
C MET A 768 -4.00 -28.68 6.05
N ILE A 769 -3.96 -29.97 6.29
CA ILE A 769 -4.41 -30.60 7.54
C ILE A 769 -3.22 -31.29 8.17
N PHE A 770 -2.88 -30.88 9.38
CA PHE A 770 -1.84 -31.50 10.18
C PHE A 770 -2.45 -32.40 11.24
N LYS A 771 -1.86 -33.56 11.46
CA LYS A 771 -2.29 -34.55 12.45
C LYS A 771 -1.26 -34.64 13.56
N LYS A 772 -1.71 -34.74 14.81
CA LYS A 772 -0.85 -34.93 15.96
C LYS A 772 -0.21 -36.31 15.93
N THR A 773 1.07 -36.35 16.27
CA THR A 773 1.88 -37.57 16.35
C THR A 773 2.17 -37.95 17.80
N ASP A 774 2.59 -39.19 18.03
CA ASP A 774 3.00 -39.67 19.35
C ASP A 774 4.27 -38.96 19.87
N ASP A 775 5.02 -38.27 18.99
CA ASP A 775 6.21 -37.47 19.32
C ASP A 775 5.86 -36.12 19.99
N PHE A 776 4.57 -35.79 20.16
CA PHE A 776 4.15 -34.52 20.77
C PHE A 776 4.53 -34.43 22.26
N ASP A 777 5.25 -33.37 22.62
CA ASP A 777 5.57 -33.03 24.01
C ASP A 777 5.32 -31.54 24.31
N ALA A 778 4.45 -31.28 25.29
CA ALA A 778 4.07 -29.94 25.70
C ALA A 778 5.21 -29.17 26.40
N GLU A 779 6.11 -29.87 27.10
CA GLU A 779 7.26 -29.23 27.76
C GLU A 779 8.29 -28.75 26.73
N SER A 780 8.64 -29.61 25.77
CA SER A 780 9.50 -29.27 24.63
C SER A 780 8.90 -28.13 23.79
N LEU A 781 7.60 -28.16 23.52
CA LEU A 781 6.88 -27.09 22.83
C LEU A 781 7.03 -25.74 23.56
N ARG A 782 6.83 -25.73 24.88
CA ARG A 782 6.98 -24.52 25.70
C ARG A 782 8.43 -24.03 25.72
N ALA A 783 9.40 -24.93 25.82
CA ALA A 783 10.81 -24.59 25.77
C ALA A 783 11.19 -23.94 24.43
N LEU A 784 10.66 -24.46 23.32
CA LEU A 784 10.86 -23.91 21.98
C LEU A 784 10.26 -22.49 21.86
N PHE A 785 9.04 -22.26 22.31
CA PHE A 785 8.45 -20.92 22.23
C PHE A 785 9.10 -19.90 23.17
N ASN A 786 9.65 -20.34 24.30
CA ASN A 786 10.38 -19.46 25.23
C ASN A 786 11.73 -18.97 24.66
N THR A 787 12.22 -19.46 23.51
CA THR A 787 13.41 -18.90 22.87
C THR A 787 13.13 -17.54 22.23
N VAL A 788 11.86 -17.17 22.04
CA VAL A 788 11.46 -15.90 21.45
C VAL A 788 11.47 -14.80 22.51
N ASP A 789 12.27 -13.75 22.30
CA ASP A 789 12.25 -12.57 23.16
C ASP A 789 11.04 -11.67 22.86
N LEU A 790 9.96 -11.90 23.61
CA LEU A 790 8.71 -11.14 23.50
C LEU A 790 8.86 -9.67 23.91
N THR A 791 9.98 -9.25 24.53
CA THR A 791 10.22 -7.83 24.87
C THR A 791 10.60 -6.98 23.65
N GLN A 792 11.01 -7.61 22.56
CA GLN A 792 11.41 -6.95 21.31
C GLN A 792 10.26 -6.82 20.30
N VAL A 793 9.03 -7.22 20.67
CA VAL A 793 7.86 -7.18 19.78
C VAL A 793 7.54 -5.73 19.41
N VAL A 794 7.43 -5.48 18.11
CA VAL A 794 7.16 -4.16 17.54
C VAL A 794 5.71 -4.06 17.08
N GLN A 795 4.94 -3.16 17.69
CA GLN A 795 3.56 -2.86 17.28
C GLN A 795 3.54 -1.61 16.41
N LEU A 796 3.58 -1.81 15.10
CA LEU A 796 3.49 -0.73 14.11
C LEU A 796 2.33 -1.01 13.13
N PRO A 797 1.69 0.05 12.60
CA PRO A 797 0.79 -0.09 11.46
C PRO A 797 1.53 -0.66 10.23
N PRO A 798 0.83 -1.38 9.33
CA PRO A 798 1.44 -2.03 8.16
C PRO A 798 2.34 -1.13 7.30
N LYS A 799 1.93 0.14 7.08
CA LYS A 799 2.69 1.10 6.26
C LYS A 799 4.05 1.48 6.86
N GLU A 800 4.21 1.38 8.17
CA GLU A 800 5.43 1.84 8.85
C GLU A 800 6.56 0.81 8.78
N PHE A 801 6.26 -0.47 8.52
CA PHE A 801 7.26 -1.54 8.40
C PHE A 801 8.23 -1.38 7.22
N ASP A 802 7.86 -0.64 6.17
CA ASP A 802 8.76 -0.33 5.04
C ASP A 802 9.92 0.57 5.46
N ASN A 803 9.66 1.44 6.45
CA ASN A 803 10.64 2.37 6.99
C ASN A 803 11.26 1.89 8.30
N PHE A 804 10.74 0.79 8.86
CA PHE A 804 11.28 0.23 10.08
C PHE A 804 12.71 -0.23 9.85
N LYS A 805 13.62 0.37 10.62
CA LYS A 805 15.03 -0.01 10.68
C LYS A 805 15.36 -0.22 12.13
N ASN A 806 15.99 -1.34 12.44
CA ASN A 806 16.62 -1.46 13.74
C ASN A 806 17.70 -0.38 13.86
N LEU A 807 17.83 0.23 15.03
CA LEU A 807 18.83 1.26 15.27
C LEU A 807 20.22 0.67 15.56
N MET A 808 20.36 -0.66 15.44
CA MET A 808 21.56 -1.41 15.76
C MET A 808 22.52 -1.48 14.58
N LEU A 809 23.82 -1.35 14.85
CA LEU A 809 24.85 -1.62 13.85
C LEU A 809 24.95 -3.13 13.60
N PRO A 810 25.10 -3.57 12.34
CA PRO A 810 25.48 -4.94 12.04
C PRO A 810 26.79 -5.31 12.75
N GLU A 811 26.91 -6.54 13.24
CA GLU A 811 28.06 -6.98 14.05
C GLU A 811 29.41 -6.71 13.37
N ALA A 812 29.52 -6.99 12.07
CA ALA A 812 30.73 -6.72 11.29
C ALA A 812 31.09 -5.23 11.28
N ARG A 813 30.09 -4.34 11.17
CA ARG A 813 30.31 -2.89 11.21
C ARG A 813 30.65 -2.44 12.63
N LEU A 814 29.99 -2.96 13.65
CA LEU A 814 30.31 -2.67 15.05
C LEU A 814 31.76 -3.05 15.39
N ALA A 815 32.22 -4.21 14.93
CA ALA A 815 33.61 -4.64 15.07
C ALA A 815 34.57 -3.68 14.36
N SER A 816 34.26 -3.26 13.12
CA SER A 816 35.06 -2.28 12.38
C SER A 816 35.13 -0.89 13.05
N GLN A 817 34.05 -0.46 13.72
CA GLN A 817 34.02 0.80 14.46
C GLN A 817 34.89 0.71 15.73
N ARG A 818 34.88 -0.45 16.41
CA ARG A 818 35.73 -0.71 17.59
C ARG A 818 37.22 -0.78 17.25
N ALA A 819 37.57 -1.26 16.06
CA ALA A 819 38.94 -1.36 15.57
C ALA A 819 39.56 -0.02 15.10
N GLY A 820 38.79 1.08 15.11
CA GLY A 820 39.17 2.39 14.53
C GLY A 820 40.27 3.20 15.22
N GLY A 821 41.04 2.60 16.12
CA GLY A 821 42.07 3.26 16.92
C GLY A 821 41.53 3.95 18.19
N THR A 822 42.42 4.27 19.12
CA THR A 822 42.07 5.01 20.33
C THR A 822 42.04 6.53 20.08
N TRP A 823 41.46 7.29 21.01
CA TRP A 823 41.42 8.76 20.91
C TRP A 823 42.81 9.39 20.86
N SER A 824 43.76 8.89 21.65
CA SER A 824 45.15 9.36 21.66
C SER A 824 45.89 9.03 20.36
N ASP A 825 45.59 7.90 19.72
CA ASP A 825 46.19 7.54 18.43
C ASP A 825 45.71 8.48 17.31
N LEU A 826 44.43 8.88 17.38
CA LEU A 826 43.80 9.76 16.40
C LEU A 826 44.04 11.23 16.66
N PHE A 827 44.32 11.66 17.89
CA PHE A 827 44.47 13.07 18.26
C PHE A 827 45.47 13.22 19.41
N ASP A 828 46.74 13.39 19.05
CA ASP A 828 47.84 13.51 20.01
C ASP A 828 47.97 14.97 20.52
N TYR A 829 47.91 15.14 21.83
CA TYR A 829 48.05 16.46 22.49
C TYR A 829 49.47 17.01 22.41
N ASP A 830 50.49 16.17 22.25
CA ASP A 830 51.89 16.57 22.22
C ASP A 830 52.32 17.15 20.86
N TRP A 831 51.49 17.03 19.82
CA TRP A 831 51.75 17.66 18.52
C TRP A 831 51.76 19.17 18.62
N ILE A 832 52.69 19.80 17.90
CA ILE A 832 52.99 21.25 18.04
C ILE A 832 51.76 22.14 17.82
N HIS A 833 50.88 21.78 16.87
CA HIS A 833 49.67 22.53 16.57
C HIS A 833 48.53 22.31 17.57
N ASN A 834 48.58 21.24 18.38
CA ASN A 834 47.65 20.99 19.49
C ASN A 834 48.18 21.58 20.80
N LYS A 835 49.49 21.52 21.02
CA LYS A 835 50.18 22.07 22.19
C LYS A 835 50.23 23.60 22.18
N VAL A 836 50.37 24.20 21.00
CA VAL A 836 50.44 25.66 20.81
C VAL A 836 49.24 26.12 19.96
N PRO A 837 48.16 26.62 20.59
CA PRO A 837 46.92 26.97 19.87
C PRO A 837 47.10 27.97 18.73
N VAL A 838 48.05 28.91 18.86
CA VAL A 838 48.38 29.88 17.80
C VAL A 838 48.87 29.17 16.53
N VAL A 839 49.73 28.16 16.69
CA VAL A 839 50.19 27.32 15.57
C VAL A 839 49.02 26.53 14.99
N GLY A 840 48.12 26.02 15.84
CA GLY A 840 46.88 25.36 15.43
C GLY A 840 45.98 26.22 14.53
N VAL A 841 45.72 27.47 14.93
CA VAL A 841 44.92 28.43 14.13
C VAL A 841 45.59 28.71 12.78
N LEU A 842 46.91 28.91 12.76
CA LEU A 842 47.65 29.18 11.53
C LEU A 842 47.62 28.00 10.57
N VAL A 843 47.83 26.78 11.07
CA VAL A 843 47.74 25.54 10.28
C VAL A 843 46.34 25.36 9.71
N TRP A 844 45.31 25.59 10.53
CA TRP A 844 43.91 25.51 10.10
C TRP A 844 43.57 26.53 9.01
N TYR A 845 43.90 27.80 9.23
CA TYR A 845 43.65 28.89 8.28
C TYR A 845 44.38 28.63 6.95
N LEU A 846 45.65 28.23 7.02
CA LEU A 846 46.45 27.91 5.84
C LEU A 846 45.86 26.72 5.08
N PHE A 847 45.38 25.69 5.77
CA PHE A 847 44.73 24.56 5.14
C PHE A 847 43.47 24.97 4.37
N ILE A 848 42.59 25.78 4.98
CA ILE A 848 41.37 26.28 4.32
C ILE A 848 41.72 27.16 3.10
N PHE A 849 42.77 27.98 3.21
CA PHE A 849 43.30 28.75 2.08
C PHE A 849 43.77 27.84 0.94
N VAL A 850 44.67 26.88 1.21
CA VAL A 850 45.23 25.97 0.19
C VAL A 850 44.13 25.14 -0.47
N LEU A 851 43.18 24.64 0.31
CA LEU A 851 42.03 23.90 -0.20
C LEU A 851 41.19 24.77 -1.15
N GLY A 852 40.96 26.03 -0.81
CA GLY A 852 40.28 26.99 -1.67
C GLY A 852 41.01 27.25 -2.99
N VAL A 853 42.35 27.35 -2.96
CA VAL A 853 43.18 27.52 -4.15
C VAL A 853 43.11 26.30 -5.07
N PHE A 854 43.19 25.08 -4.53
CA PHE A 854 43.02 23.86 -5.33
C PHE A 854 41.61 23.71 -5.90
N ALA A 855 40.59 24.16 -5.18
CA ALA A 855 39.22 24.08 -5.67
C ALA A 855 38.87 25.14 -6.72
N TYR A 856 39.56 26.28 -6.75
CA TYR A 856 39.24 27.40 -7.64
C TYR A 856 39.11 27.01 -9.13
N PRO A 857 40.05 26.26 -9.76
CA PRO A 857 39.92 25.81 -11.14
C PRO A 857 38.68 24.95 -11.40
N ILE A 858 38.29 24.13 -10.42
CA ILE A 858 37.16 23.20 -10.50
C ILE A 858 35.85 23.99 -10.38
N VAL A 859 35.73 24.84 -9.36
CA VAL A 859 34.54 25.68 -9.11
C VAL A 859 34.28 26.63 -10.28
N ARG A 860 35.34 27.19 -10.88
CA ARG A 860 35.24 28.06 -12.07
C ARG A 860 34.59 27.36 -13.26
N LEU A 861 34.87 26.07 -13.48
CA LEU A 861 34.27 25.30 -14.56
C LEU A 861 32.83 24.87 -14.24
N ALA A 862 32.59 24.46 -12.99
CA ALA A 862 31.27 24.02 -12.54
C ALA A 862 30.23 25.15 -12.55
N LEU A 863 30.67 26.40 -12.32
CA LEU A 863 29.80 27.58 -12.26
C LEU A 863 30.12 28.56 -13.39
N PRO A 864 29.74 28.26 -14.66
CA PRO A 864 30.09 29.09 -15.80
C PRO A 864 29.51 30.51 -15.73
N GLY A 865 28.36 30.69 -15.08
CA GLY A 865 27.73 32.00 -14.84
C GLY A 865 28.39 32.84 -13.74
N LEU A 866 29.23 32.24 -12.89
CA LEU A 866 29.93 32.92 -11.78
C LEU A 866 31.46 32.82 -11.93
N ARG A 867 31.97 32.61 -13.15
CA ARG A 867 33.41 32.39 -13.45
C ARG A 867 34.33 33.42 -12.81
N GLN A 868 33.94 34.69 -12.84
CA GLN A 868 34.71 35.81 -12.30
C GLN A 868 34.74 35.85 -10.75
N TYR A 869 33.79 35.19 -10.09
CA TYR A 869 33.64 35.16 -8.63
C TYR A 869 33.99 33.80 -8.01
N ALA A 870 34.33 32.81 -8.85
CA ALA A 870 34.62 31.45 -8.45
C ALA A 870 35.74 31.35 -7.39
N TYR A 871 36.64 32.33 -7.33
CA TYR A 871 37.69 32.39 -6.30
C TYR A 871 37.13 32.65 -4.89
N ALA A 872 36.16 33.57 -4.76
CA ALA A 872 35.49 33.85 -3.49
C ALA A 872 34.72 32.62 -2.97
N LEU A 873 34.16 31.83 -3.89
CA LEU A 873 33.48 30.57 -3.58
C LEU A 873 34.43 29.37 -3.48
N GLY A 874 35.73 29.54 -3.79
CA GLY A 874 36.71 28.47 -3.87
C GLY A 874 36.85 27.69 -2.57
N ARG A 875 36.89 28.38 -1.42
CA ARG A 875 36.97 27.75 -0.09
C ARG A 875 35.74 26.92 0.24
N ILE A 876 34.54 27.44 -0.08
CA ILE A 876 33.27 26.75 0.12
C ILE A 876 33.23 25.49 -0.76
N GLY A 877 33.54 25.66 -2.05
CA GLY A 877 33.58 24.56 -3.00
C GLY A 877 34.63 23.50 -2.63
N GLY A 878 35.82 23.91 -2.21
CA GLY A 878 36.89 23.00 -1.81
C GLY A 878 36.56 22.18 -0.57
N LEU A 879 35.96 22.82 0.44
CA LEU A 879 35.50 22.12 1.63
C LEU A 879 34.39 21.12 1.31
N VAL A 880 33.38 21.53 0.54
CA VAL A 880 32.29 20.65 0.11
C VAL A 880 32.83 19.48 -0.72
N LEU A 881 33.74 19.73 -1.67
CA LEU A 881 34.33 18.69 -2.51
C LEU A 881 35.14 17.67 -1.70
N LEU A 882 36.03 18.15 -0.83
CA LEU A 882 36.87 17.28 0.00
C LEU A 882 36.01 16.42 0.93
N VAL A 883 35.06 17.06 1.62
CA VAL A 883 34.16 16.38 2.55
C VAL A 883 33.26 15.40 1.82
N TRP A 884 32.68 15.79 0.69
CA TRP A 884 31.80 14.92 -0.08
C TRP A 884 32.53 13.67 -0.57
N LEU A 885 33.75 13.82 -1.10
CA LEU A 885 34.56 12.66 -1.53
C LEU A 885 34.88 11.73 -0.36
N ALA A 886 35.31 12.28 0.78
CA ALA A 886 35.65 11.49 1.96
C ALA A 886 34.42 10.81 2.60
N TRP A 887 33.30 11.53 2.70
CA TRP A 887 32.03 11.03 3.24
C TRP A 887 31.41 9.98 2.33
N MET A 888 31.40 10.20 1.01
CA MET A 888 30.88 9.25 0.04
C MET A 888 31.71 7.96 0.04
N GLY A 889 33.05 8.07 0.06
CA GLY A 889 33.93 6.92 0.25
C GLY A 889 33.60 6.15 1.54
N GLY A 890 33.47 6.87 2.66
CA GLY A 890 33.08 6.30 3.97
C GLY A 890 31.70 5.64 3.99
N SER A 891 30.75 6.16 3.21
CA SER A 891 29.37 5.64 3.12
C SER A 891 29.27 4.43 2.18
N LEU A 892 30.16 4.35 1.17
CA LEU A 892 30.28 3.21 0.26
C LEU A 892 31.14 2.07 0.84
N GLY A 893 31.64 2.21 2.08
CA GLY A 893 32.38 1.17 2.80
C GLY A 893 33.91 1.32 2.76
N ALA A 894 34.46 2.36 2.15
CA ALA A 894 35.88 2.67 2.28
C ALA A 894 36.19 3.21 3.69
N PRO A 895 37.36 2.91 4.28
CA PRO A 895 37.68 3.35 5.63
C PRO A 895 37.86 4.87 5.69
N TYR A 896 37.08 5.57 6.52
CA TYR A 896 37.17 7.01 6.78
C TYR A 896 38.34 7.31 7.73
N THR A 897 39.53 7.47 7.15
CA THR A 897 40.81 7.63 7.84
C THR A 897 41.56 8.84 7.27
N ARG A 898 42.64 9.26 7.93
CA ARG A 898 43.47 10.35 7.41
C ARG A 898 44.05 10.05 6.03
N VAL A 899 44.38 8.79 5.76
CA VAL A 899 44.93 8.35 4.47
C VAL A 899 43.88 8.50 3.37
N SER A 900 42.64 8.05 3.59
CA SER A 900 41.59 8.16 2.57
C SER A 900 41.14 9.61 2.35
N ILE A 901 41.07 10.42 3.41
CA ILE A 901 40.81 11.86 3.28
C ILE A 901 41.98 12.55 2.53
N GLY A 902 43.23 12.18 2.84
CA GLY A 902 44.41 12.67 2.14
C GLY A 902 44.43 12.29 0.65
N ALA A 903 43.98 11.08 0.31
CA ALA A 903 43.81 10.65 -1.07
C ALA A 903 42.75 11.47 -1.82
N ALA A 904 41.63 11.78 -1.17
CA ALA A 904 40.62 12.69 -1.74
C ALA A 904 41.18 14.10 -1.97
N LEU A 905 41.97 14.63 -1.03
CA LEU A 905 42.66 15.91 -1.20
C LEU A 905 43.68 15.85 -2.36
N ALA A 906 44.44 14.78 -2.47
CA ALA A 906 45.40 14.58 -3.56
C ALA A 906 44.69 14.53 -4.92
N LEU A 907 43.54 13.86 -5.01
CA LEU A 907 42.72 13.85 -6.22
C LEU A 907 42.26 15.26 -6.62
N ILE A 908 41.80 16.07 -5.65
CA ILE A 908 41.45 17.48 -5.89
C ILE A 908 42.67 18.26 -6.38
N ALA A 909 43.82 18.11 -5.71
CA ALA A 909 45.05 18.83 -6.07
C ALA A 909 45.58 18.45 -7.46
N VAL A 910 45.58 17.15 -7.82
CA VAL A 910 45.99 16.66 -9.15
C VAL A 910 45.04 17.18 -10.23
N THR A 911 43.73 17.13 -9.98
CA THR A 911 42.72 17.65 -10.91
C THR A 911 42.90 19.17 -11.09
N ALA A 912 43.11 19.90 -10.01
CA ALA A 912 43.38 21.34 -10.03
C ALA A 912 44.64 21.66 -10.83
N ALA A 913 45.73 20.93 -10.60
CA ALA A 913 46.99 21.09 -11.32
C ALA A 913 46.84 20.79 -12.81
N ALA A 914 46.14 19.71 -13.17
CA ALA A 914 45.86 19.37 -14.57
C ALA A 914 45.05 20.45 -15.29
N LEU A 915 44.01 20.98 -14.63
CA LEU A 915 43.21 22.09 -15.15
C LEU A 915 44.03 23.37 -15.29
N TRP A 916 44.86 23.68 -14.29
CA TRP A 916 45.75 24.84 -14.29
C TRP A 916 46.74 24.78 -15.45
N MET A 917 47.37 23.63 -15.67
CA MET A 917 48.30 23.41 -16.79
C MET A 917 47.60 23.52 -18.15
N LYS A 918 46.42 22.92 -18.30
CA LYS A 918 45.66 22.90 -19.57
C LYS A 918 45.14 24.29 -19.96
N ARG A 919 44.83 25.15 -18.99
CA ARG A 919 44.22 26.48 -19.20
C ARG A 919 45.09 27.61 -18.64
N ARG A 920 46.41 27.43 -18.65
CA ARG A 920 47.37 28.37 -18.05
C ARG A 920 47.19 29.81 -18.53
N ASP A 921 46.84 30.00 -19.80
CA ASP A 921 46.71 31.32 -20.42
C ASP A 921 45.42 32.03 -19.93
N GLU A 922 44.32 31.29 -19.73
CA GLU A 922 43.08 31.80 -19.14
C GLU A 922 43.27 32.21 -17.66
N PHE A 923 44.01 31.42 -16.88
CA PHE A 923 44.28 31.74 -15.47
C PHE A 923 45.25 32.92 -15.33
N LYS A 924 46.27 33.00 -16.19
CA LYS A 924 47.21 34.13 -16.23
C LYS A 924 46.50 35.43 -16.63
N ALA A 925 45.58 35.37 -17.58
CA ALA A 925 44.75 36.51 -17.97
C ALA A 925 43.86 36.97 -16.80
N ASP A 926 43.17 36.05 -16.13
CA ASP A 926 42.34 36.36 -14.95
C ASP A 926 43.13 36.96 -13.79
N TRP A 927 44.32 36.43 -13.50
CA TRP A 927 45.16 36.99 -12.46
C TRP A 927 45.59 38.42 -12.80
N ASN A 928 46.03 38.65 -14.04
CA ASN A 928 46.48 39.97 -14.47
C ASN A 928 45.35 41.00 -14.50
N SER A 929 44.14 40.61 -14.90
CA SER A 929 42.97 41.50 -14.95
C SER A 929 42.36 41.75 -13.57
N ASN A 930 42.34 40.74 -12.69
CA ASN A 930 41.55 40.77 -11.47
C ASN A 930 42.37 40.63 -10.16
N ARG A 931 43.71 40.76 -10.16
CA ARG A 931 44.56 40.63 -8.94
C ARG A 931 44.06 41.41 -7.71
N ARG A 932 43.48 42.60 -7.93
CA ARG A 932 42.90 43.42 -6.85
C ARG A 932 41.70 42.74 -6.19
N PHE A 933 40.87 42.05 -6.96
CA PHE A 933 39.73 41.29 -6.48
C PHE A 933 40.17 40.06 -5.66
N PHE A 934 41.19 39.32 -6.12
CA PHE A 934 41.75 38.18 -5.35
C PHE A 934 42.24 38.63 -3.97
N VAL A 935 43.05 39.68 -3.89
CA VAL A 935 43.55 40.22 -2.61
C VAL A 935 42.42 40.73 -1.73
N MET A 936 41.42 41.40 -2.32
CA MET A 936 40.25 41.89 -1.59
C MET A 936 39.44 40.75 -0.97
N VAL A 937 39.21 39.65 -1.70
CA VAL A 937 38.54 38.44 -1.19
C VAL A 937 39.29 37.87 0.02
N GLU A 938 40.63 37.83 -0.03
CA GLU A 938 41.46 37.37 1.08
C GLU A 938 41.35 38.27 2.31
N ILE A 939 41.37 39.60 2.10
CA ILE A 939 41.20 40.59 3.18
C ILE A 939 39.82 40.46 3.83
N VAL A 940 38.75 40.35 3.03
CA VAL A 940 37.37 40.23 3.55
C VAL A 940 37.24 38.95 4.38
N PHE A 941 37.70 37.80 3.86
CA PHE A 941 37.69 36.55 4.61
C PHE A 941 38.48 36.65 5.92
N LEU A 942 39.70 37.21 5.87
CA LEU A 942 40.56 37.38 7.05
C LEU A 942 39.91 38.28 8.11
N VAL A 943 39.30 39.40 7.71
CA VAL A 943 38.64 40.33 8.63
C VAL A 943 37.48 39.64 9.35
N PHE A 944 36.57 38.98 8.63
CA PHE A 944 35.45 38.28 9.26
C PHE A 944 35.91 37.11 10.14
N PHE A 945 36.96 36.38 9.71
CA PHE A 945 37.55 35.31 10.51
C PHE A 945 38.16 35.84 11.82
N ILE A 946 38.93 36.93 11.77
CA ILE A 946 39.53 37.54 12.97
C ILE A 946 38.45 38.08 13.90
N ILE A 947 37.40 38.72 13.38
CA ILE A 947 36.30 39.25 14.20
C ILE A 947 35.68 38.14 15.05
N ASP A 948 35.28 37.03 14.44
CA ASP A 948 34.65 35.93 15.19
C ASP A 948 35.66 35.18 16.06
N LEU A 949 36.92 35.05 15.62
CA LEU A 949 37.98 34.49 16.45
C LEU A 949 38.20 35.30 17.73
N LEU A 950 38.18 36.63 17.67
CA LEU A 950 38.28 37.50 18.84
C LEU A 950 37.07 37.34 19.77
N ILE A 951 35.88 37.15 19.22
CA ILE A 951 34.67 36.84 20.00
C ILE A 951 34.85 35.50 20.74
N ARG A 952 35.36 34.46 20.05
CA ARG A 952 35.60 33.14 20.65
C ARG A 952 36.74 33.15 21.67
N LEU A 953 37.77 33.97 21.48
CA LEU A 953 38.81 34.16 22.50
C LEU A 953 38.25 34.76 23.80
N GLY A 954 37.18 35.57 23.71
CA GLY A 954 36.47 36.09 24.89
C GLY A 954 35.67 35.04 25.66
N ASN A 955 35.28 33.93 25.03
CA ASN A 955 34.61 32.80 25.67
C ASN A 955 34.87 31.48 24.90
N ALA A 956 36.02 30.88 25.18
CA ALA A 956 36.48 29.65 24.53
C ALA A 956 35.85 28.37 25.13
N ASP A 957 35.09 28.50 26.23
CA ASP A 957 34.49 27.34 26.91
C ASP A 957 33.31 26.78 26.12
N MET A 958 33.29 25.46 25.99
CA MET A 958 32.23 24.71 25.31
C MET A 958 31.04 24.43 26.24
N TRP A 959 31.20 24.59 27.56
CA TRP A 959 30.16 24.32 28.55
C TRP A 959 29.79 25.56 29.38
N HIS A 960 28.51 25.68 29.73
CA HIS A 960 28.04 26.67 30.70
C HIS A 960 26.87 26.09 31.51
N PRO A 961 26.91 26.08 32.86
CA PRO A 961 25.91 25.37 33.69
C PRO A 961 24.43 25.75 33.44
N SER A 962 24.14 27.02 33.11
CA SER A 962 22.76 27.51 32.87
C SER A 962 22.45 27.91 31.43
N LYS A 963 23.43 27.80 30.52
CA LYS A 963 23.30 28.24 29.11
C LYS A 963 23.89 27.23 28.10
N GLY A 964 24.39 26.10 28.59
CA GLY A 964 25.13 25.09 27.83
C GLY A 964 24.26 24.18 26.98
N GLY A 965 22.97 24.02 27.31
CA GLY A 965 21.95 23.35 26.49
C GLY A 965 22.44 22.12 25.72
N GLU A 966 22.30 22.16 24.40
CA GLU A 966 22.60 21.07 23.45
C GLU A 966 24.10 20.89 23.14
N ARG A 967 25.01 21.74 23.64
CA ARG A 967 26.44 21.68 23.27
C ARG A 967 27.15 20.37 23.61
N PRO A 968 26.88 19.68 24.75
CA PRO A 968 27.45 18.36 25.00
C PRO A 968 26.96 17.31 24.01
N MET A 969 25.69 17.40 23.58
CA MET A 969 25.12 16.52 22.56
C MET A 969 25.83 16.75 21.22
N ASP A 970 25.97 18.01 20.78
CA ASP A 970 26.70 18.38 19.57
C ASP A 970 28.14 17.88 19.59
N PHE A 971 28.83 18.08 20.72
CA PHE A 971 30.21 17.62 20.87
C PHE A 971 30.32 16.09 20.88
N SER A 972 29.33 15.39 21.44
CA SER A 972 29.26 13.92 21.40
C SER A 972 29.10 13.39 19.98
N TYR A 973 28.22 14.00 19.17
CA TYR A 973 28.03 13.63 17.76
C TYR A 973 29.23 14.00 16.89
N PHE A 974 29.83 15.16 17.13
CA PHE A 974 31.08 15.55 16.50
C PHE A 974 32.20 14.54 16.77
N ASN A 975 32.36 14.12 18.02
CA ASN A 975 33.34 13.11 18.42
C ASN A 975 33.03 11.74 17.82
N ALA A 976 31.76 11.33 17.79
CA ALA A 976 31.35 10.08 17.16
C ALA A 976 31.70 10.05 15.67
N VAL A 977 31.46 11.14 14.93
CA VAL A 977 31.86 11.28 13.52
C VAL A 977 33.37 11.20 13.34
N LEU A 978 34.15 11.89 14.18
CA LEU A 978 35.61 11.87 14.10
C LEU A 978 36.20 10.49 14.36
N LYS A 979 35.66 9.75 15.33
CA LYS A 979 36.14 8.41 15.68
C LYS A 979 35.65 7.35 14.70
N SER A 980 34.52 7.55 14.04
CA SER A 980 33.93 6.54 13.16
C SER A 980 34.84 6.15 11.99
N THR A 981 34.88 4.87 11.65
CA THR A 981 35.66 4.29 10.53
C THR A 981 34.85 4.15 9.25
N SER A 982 33.52 4.16 9.36
CA SER A 982 32.57 4.13 8.25
C SER A 982 31.30 4.90 8.64
N PHE A 983 30.46 5.22 7.66
CA PHE A 983 29.19 5.92 7.88
C PHE A 983 27.98 4.99 7.64
N PRO A 984 26.86 5.15 8.36
CA PRO A 984 26.60 6.14 9.42
C PRO A 984 27.46 5.93 10.68
N PRO A 985 27.75 7.00 11.44
CA PRO A 985 28.59 6.93 12.62
C PRO A 985 27.87 6.19 13.77
N TYR A 986 28.63 5.64 14.72
CA TYR A 986 28.04 4.99 15.90
C TYR A 986 27.34 6.02 16.78
N ASP A 987 26.28 5.59 17.50
CA ASP A 987 25.55 6.47 18.42
C ASP A 987 26.23 6.51 19.79
N PRO A 988 26.63 7.69 20.30
CA PRO A 988 27.22 7.81 21.64
C PRO A 988 26.19 7.62 22.78
N TRP A 989 24.89 7.70 22.51
CA TRP A 989 23.80 7.59 23.48
C TRP A 989 23.03 6.26 23.38
N TYR A 990 23.18 5.50 22.29
CA TYR A 990 22.53 4.20 22.10
C TYR A 990 23.56 3.10 21.81
N ALA A 991 23.86 2.29 22.82
CA ALA A 991 24.97 1.33 22.79
C ALA A 991 24.79 0.29 21.68
N GLY A 992 25.80 0.18 20.81
CA GLY A 992 25.77 -0.74 19.66
C GLY A 992 24.97 -0.21 18.46
N GLY A 993 24.34 0.96 18.59
CA GLY A 993 23.58 1.58 17.53
C GLY A 993 24.34 2.59 16.68
N TYR A 994 23.64 3.16 15.70
CA TYR A 994 24.14 4.23 14.84
C TYR A 994 23.29 5.50 14.96
N ILE A 995 23.90 6.66 14.69
CA ILE A 995 23.21 7.94 14.74
C ILE A 995 22.14 7.99 13.65
N ASN A 996 20.86 7.96 14.03
CA ASN A 996 19.71 8.21 13.16
C ASN A 996 19.26 9.68 13.24
N TYR A 997 20.20 10.59 13.02
CA TYR A 997 20.03 12.05 13.13
C TYR A 997 20.87 12.77 12.06
N TYR A 998 20.64 14.07 11.84
CA TYR A 998 21.42 14.83 10.84
C TYR A 998 22.88 14.96 11.28
N TYR A 999 23.78 14.18 10.66
CA TYR A 999 25.19 14.17 11.06
C TYR A 999 26.15 14.79 10.02
N TYR A 1000 25.69 15.08 8.80
CA TYR A 1000 26.56 15.57 7.71
C TYR A 1000 27.25 16.91 8.03
N GLY A 1001 26.59 17.80 8.79
CA GLY A 1001 27.21 19.03 9.30
C GLY A 1001 28.44 18.78 10.16
N PHE A 1002 28.40 17.73 11.00
CA PHE A 1002 29.56 17.30 11.78
C PHE A 1002 30.66 16.68 10.91
N VAL A 1003 30.31 16.04 9.78
CA VAL A 1003 31.31 15.52 8.82
C VAL A 1003 32.01 16.65 8.07
N LEU A 1004 31.28 17.72 7.71
CA LEU A 1004 31.84 18.94 7.12
C LEU A 1004 32.87 19.59 8.03
N ALA A 1005 32.56 19.72 9.32
CA ALA A 1005 33.50 20.23 10.31
C ALA A 1005 34.62 19.22 10.63
N GLY A 1006 34.30 17.93 10.69
CA GLY A 1006 35.17 16.89 11.21
C GLY A 1006 36.24 16.42 10.23
N THR A 1007 35.98 16.46 8.92
CA THR A 1007 36.93 15.95 7.91
C THR A 1007 38.27 16.69 7.90
N PRO A 1008 38.30 18.05 7.91
CA PRO A 1008 39.55 18.78 8.08
C PRO A 1008 40.23 18.51 9.42
N VAL A 1009 39.45 18.37 10.50
CA VAL A 1009 39.95 18.13 11.86
C VAL A 1009 40.63 16.77 11.96
N LYS A 1010 39.98 15.73 11.42
CA LYS A 1010 40.53 14.37 11.36
C LYS A 1010 41.79 14.33 10.51
N LEU A 1011 41.81 14.99 9.34
CA LEU A 1011 42.97 15.04 8.44
C LEU A 1011 44.18 15.71 9.10
N LEU A 1012 43.99 16.90 9.68
CA LEU A 1012 45.05 17.67 10.34
C LEU A 1012 45.41 17.11 11.72
N GLY A 1013 44.56 16.23 12.28
CA GLY A 1013 44.73 15.67 13.60
C GLY A 1013 44.73 16.73 14.70
N ILE A 1014 43.82 17.70 14.58
CA ILE A 1014 43.64 18.72 15.62
C ILE A 1014 42.71 18.15 16.69
N VAL A 1015 43.05 18.30 17.97
CA VAL A 1015 42.18 17.83 19.06
C VAL A 1015 40.78 18.46 18.93
N PRO A 1016 39.69 17.68 19.02
CA PRO A 1016 38.33 18.18 18.73
C PRO A 1016 37.91 19.40 19.56
N SER A 1017 38.27 19.44 20.85
CA SER A 1017 37.96 20.58 21.74
C SER A 1017 38.66 21.87 21.34
N ILE A 1018 39.85 21.77 20.74
CA ILE A 1018 40.60 22.91 20.20
C ILE A 1018 39.99 23.30 18.85
N ALA A 1019 39.78 22.32 17.96
CA ALA A 1019 39.25 22.54 16.61
C ALA A 1019 37.88 23.23 16.61
N HIS A 1020 37.02 22.94 17.58
CA HIS A 1020 35.70 23.56 17.70
C HIS A 1020 35.78 25.11 17.79
N ASN A 1021 36.88 25.64 18.32
CA ASN A 1021 37.14 27.08 18.38
C ASN A 1021 37.64 27.67 17.05
N PHE A 1022 38.14 26.85 16.12
CA PHE A 1022 38.58 27.28 14.78
C PHE A 1022 37.47 27.15 13.74
N ILE A 1023 36.59 26.16 13.94
CA ILE A 1023 35.47 25.85 13.06
C ILE A 1023 34.45 27.00 13.01
N LEU A 1024 34.03 27.56 14.15
CA LEU A 1024 33.03 28.64 14.15
C LEU A 1024 33.48 29.91 13.40
N PRO A 1025 34.71 30.43 13.62
CA PRO A 1025 35.22 31.57 12.84
C PRO A 1025 35.31 31.27 11.34
N THR A 1026 35.57 30.01 10.98
CA THR A 1026 35.57 29.57 9.59
C THR A 1026 34.18 29.63 9.00
N TRP A 1027 33.16 29.10 9.68
CA TRP A 1027 31.77 29.17 9.21
C TRP A 1027 31.28 30.60 9.07
N PHE A 1028 31.56 31.44 10.07
CA PHE A 1028 31.24 32.86 10.06
C PHE A 1028 31.84 33.57 8.84
N ALA A 1029 33.13 33.35 8.58
CA ALA A 1029 33.83 33.93 7.43
C ALA A 1029 33.35 33.36 6.09
N LEU A 1030 33.04 32.07 5.99
CA LEU A 1030 32.54 31.45 4.75
C LEU A 1030 31.14 31.96 4.40
N VAL A 1031 30.23 32.12 5.37
CA VAL A 1031 28.90 32.71 5.14
C VAL A 1031 29.03 34.16 4.69
N ALA A 1032 29.89 34.95 5.35
CA ALA A 1032 30.18 36.32 4.93
C ALA A 1032 30.71 36.35 3.49
N MET A 1033 31.64 35.46 3.13
CA MET A 1033 32.19 35.39 1.78
C MET A 1033 31.18 34.95 0.71
N GLY A 1034 30.24 34.06 1.04
CA GLY A 1034 29.14 33.70 0.15
C GLY A 1034 28.22 34.88 -0.13
N ALA A 1035 27.82 35.60 0.92
CA ALA A 1035 27.02 36.82 0.79
C ALA A 1035 27.77 37.93 0.02
N PHE A 1036 29.08 38.09 0.28
CA PHE A 1036 29.96 38.97 -0.48
C PHE A 1036 29.91 38.66 -1.97
N ALA A 1037 30.15 37.40 -2.34
CA ALA A 1037 30.21 36.98 -3.74
C ALA A 1037 28.88 37.21 -4.46
N ILE A 1038 27.75 36.94 -3.82
CA ILE A 1038 26.41 37.13 -4.39
C ILE A 1038 26.09 38.62 -4.54
N GLY A 1039 26.27 39.42 -3.48
CA GLY A 1039 25.98 40.86 -3.50
C GLY A 1039 26.84 41.60 -4.52
N TYR A 1040 28.12 41.24 -4.61
CA TYR A 1040 29.06 41.79 -5.59
C TYR A 1040 28.66 41.40 -7.02
N ALA A 1041 28.32 40.12 -7.25
CA ALA A 1041 27.93 39.61 -8.57
C ALA A 1041 26.61 40.18 -9.09
N ALA A 1042 25.62 40.38 -8.21
CA ALA A 1042 24.30 40.90 -8.58
C ALA A 1042 24.37 42.34 -9.12
N VAL A 1043 25.17 43.20 -8.47
CA VAL A 1043 25.35 44.60 -8.90
C VAL A 1043 26.15 44.68 -10.19
N GLU A 1044 27.18 43.84 -10.35
CA GLU A 1044 27.97 43.80 -11.59
C GLU A 1044 27.15 43.28 -12.79
N SER A 1045 26.32 42.24 -12.58
CA SER A 1045 25.41 41.75 -13.62
C SER A 1045 24.40 42.81 -14.05
N HIS A 1046 23.84 43.56 -13.10
CA HIS A 1046 22.92 44.66 -13.41
C HIS A 1046 23.63 45.80 -14.14
N ARG A 1047 24.86 46.14 -13.75
CA ARG A 1047 25.69 47.15 -14.41
C ARG A 1047 26.00 46.76 -15.86
N SER A 1048 26.45 45.53 -16.09
CA SER A 1048 26.76 45.01 -17.43
C SER A 1048 25.54 44.99 -18.38
N GLN A 1049 24.33 44.73 -17.87
CA GLN A 1049 23.08 44.81 -18.65
C GLN A 1049 22.65 46.26 -18.97
N VAL A 1050 22.91 47.19 -18.05
CA VAL A 1050 22.61 48.63 -18.24
C VAL A 1050 23.62 49.30 -19.17
N GLU A 1051 24.91 48.98 -19.04
CA GLU A 1051 25.98 49.45 -19.94
C GLU A 1051 25.87 48.78 -21.33
N GLY A 1052 25.43 47.51 -21.41
CA GLY A 1052 25.11 46.84 -22.69
C GLY A 1052 23.93 47.45 -23.46
N ARG A 1053 23.06 48.23 -22.80
CA ARG A 1053 22.01 49.06 -23.44
C ARG A 1053 22.46 50.49 -23.74
N ARG A 1054 23.60 50.92 -23.21
CA ARG A 1054 24.20 52.26 -23.37
C ARG A 1054 25.57 52.13 -24.06
N LEU A 1055 25.58 51.66 -25.30
CA LEU A 1055 26.71 51.88 -26.20
C LEU A 1055 26.31 52.87 -27.29
N GLN A 1056 26.14 54.12 -26.89
CA GLN A 1056 26.60 55.31 -27.60
C GLN A 1056 26.45 56.50 -26.64
N VAL A 1057 27.51 57.31 -26.54
CA VAL A 1057 27.71 58.53 -25.73
C VAL A 1057 28.64 58.35 -24.52
N GLU A 1058 29.91 58.58 -24.85
CA GLU A 1058 30.98 59.31 -24.15
C GLU A 1058 31.30 59.17 -22.65
N ASN A 1059 32.62 59.06 -22.49
CA ASN A 1059 33.55 59.66 -21.53
C ASN A 1059 33.67 59.14 -20.10
N GLU A 1060 34.95 58.88 -19.80
CA GLU A 1060 35.58 58.67 -18.51
C GLU A 1060 35.14 59.72 -17.48
N GLN A 1061 34.31 59.29 -16.54
CA GLN A 1061 34.39 59.80 -15.17
C GLN A 1061 34.64 58.62 -14.25
N THR A 1062 35.85 58.56 -13.69
CA THR A 1062 36.22 57.66 -12.61
C THR A 1062 35.39 57.97 -11.37
N SER A 1063 34.27 57.27 -11.20
CA SER A 1063 33.56 57.23 -9.92
C SER A 1063 34.52 56.69 -8.86
N THR A 1064 34.79 57.49 -7.84
CA THR A 1064 35.54 57.11 -6.63
C THR A 1064 34.76 56.15 -5.74
N PHE A 1065 33.49 55.89 -6.05
CA PHE A 1065 32.60 55.03 -5.27
C PHE A 1065 32.38 53.68 -5.98
N ASN A 1066 33.03 52.62 -5.49
CA ASN A 1066 32.90 51.26 -6.03
C ASN A 1066 31.62 50.60 -5.45
N LEU A 1067 30.50 50.78 -6.14
CA LEU A 1067 29.18 50.29 -5.72
C LEU A 1067 29.14 48.76 -5.56
N GLN A 1068 29.92 48.01 -6.35
CA GLN A 1068 30.04 46.55 -6.25
C GLN A 1068 30.64 46.15 -4.90
N LEU A 1069 31.73 46.80 -4.49
CA LEU A 1069 32.39 46.56 -3.21
C LEU A 1069 31.44 46.91 -2.06
N VAL A 1070 30.77 48.06 -2.13
CA VAL A 1070 29.82 48.49 -1.09
C VAL A 1070 28.68 47.49 -0.99
N ALA A 1071 28.12 47.01 -2.10
CA ALA A 1071 27.05 46.02 -2.10
C ALA A 1071 27.50 44.66 -1.57
N GLY A 1072 28.69 44.18 -1.93
CA GLY A 1072 29.24 42.92 -1.41
C GLY A 1072 29.52 42.99 0.10
N VAL A 1073 30.17 44.06 0.58
CA VAL A 1073 30.45 44.26 2.01
C VAL A 1073 29.14 44.47 2.78
N ALA A 1074 28.21 45.27 2.26
CA ALA A 1074 26.91 45.48 2.87
C ALA A 1074 26.12 44.17 2.96
N ALA A 1075 26.10 43.34 1.90
CA ALA A 1075 25.47 42.03 1.94
C ALA A 1075 26.09 41.14 3.03
N SER A 1076 27.42 41.09 3.10
CA SER A 1076 28.14 40.31 4.13
C SER A 1076 27.81 40.79 5.55
N PHE A 1077 27.86 42.10 5.76
CA PHE A 1077 27.56 42.73 7.05
C PHE A 1077 26.08 42.56 7.43
N LEU A 1078 25.17 42.75 6.49
CA LEU A 1078 23.73 42.58 6.71
C LEU A 1078 23.40 41.14 7.06
N THR A 1079 23.95 40.16 6.34
CA THR A 1079 23.68 38.74 6.58
C THR A 1079 24.27 38.26 7.91
N VAL A 1080 25.50 38.66 8.24
CA VAL A 1080 26.25 38.05 9.34
C VAL A 1080 26.17 38.85 10.65
N LEU A 1081 26.15 40.18 10.58
CA LEU A 1081 26.10 41.06 11.76
C LEU A 1081 24.68 41.52 12.05
N LEU A 1082 23.97 42.12 11.09
CA LEU A 1082 22.59 42.59 11.31
C LEU A 1082 21.56 41.44 11.31
N GLY A 1083 21.78 40.37 10.56
CA GLY A 1083 20.94 39.16 10.61
C GLY A 1083 20.96 38.46 11.97
N ASN A 1084 21.96 38.76 12.80
CA ASN A 1084 22.13 38.27 14.16
C ASN A 1084 21.92 39.40 15.20
N LEU A 1085 20.79 40.14 15.12
CA LEU A 1085 20.45 41.27 16.02
C LEU A 1085 20.61 40.93 17.52
N GLY A 1086 20.43 39.67 17.92
CA GLY A 1086 20.68 39.22 19.30
C GLY A 1086 22.14 39.36 19.74
N THR A 1087 23.12 39.21 18.84
CA THR A 1087 24.54 39.41 19.12
C THR A 1087 24.86 40.89 19.28
N ILE A 1088 24.25 41.76 18.46
CA ILE A 1088 24.37 43.22 18.61
C ILE A 1088 23.75 43.66 19.94
N GLN A 1089 22.58 43.13 20.29
CA GLN A 1089 21.93 43.37 21.57
C GLN A 1089 22.78 42.88 22.75
N LEU A 1090 23.44 41.72 22.64
CA LEU A 1090 24.35 41.19 23.66
C LEU A 1090 25.57 42.10 23.85
N VAL A 1091 26.23 42.52 22.77
CA VAL A 1091 27.38 43.44 22.81
C VAL A 1091 26.96 44.78 23.42
N PHE A 1092 25.80 45.31 23.01
CA PHE A 1092 25.25 46.55 23.56
C PHE A 1092 24.95 46.43 25.06
N ASN A 1093 24.30 45.35 25.48
CA ASN A 1093 24.02 45.07 26.90
C ASN A 1093 25.32 44.84 27.70
N ALA A 1094 26.36 44.26 27.11
CA ALA A 1094 27.66 44.06 27.76
C ALA A 1094 28.39 45.40 27.97
N ILE A 1095 28.39 46.30 26.98
CA ILE A 1095 28.95 47.65 27.10
C ILE A 1095 28.19 48.44 28.20
N GLN A 1096 26.86 48.30 28.26
CA GLN A 1096 26.05 48.90 29.32
C GLN A 1096 26.40 48.37 30.72
N ARG A 1097 26.68 47.07 30.85
CA ARG A 1097 27.10 46.46 32.12
C ARG A 1097 28.50 46.90 32.57
N ILE A 1098 29.39 47.24 31.64
CA ILE A 1098 30.71 47.83 31.96
C ILE A 1098 30.52 49.23 32.58
N ALA A 1099 29.53 50.00 32.12
CA ALA A 1099 29.24 51.33 32.65
C ALA A 1099 28.47 51.32 33.99
N ALA A 1100 27.67 50.28 34.25
CA ALA A 1100 26.92 50.12 35.51
C ALA A 1100 26.84 48.64 35.93
N PRO A 1101 27.85 48.13 36.68
CA PRO A 1101 27.86 46.74 37.13
C PRO A 1101 26.73 46.49 38.14
N GLY A 1102 25.65 45.83 37.70
CA GLY A 1102 24.49 45.47 38.55
C GLY A 1102 23.18 46.22 38.27
N GLY A 1103 23.15 47.16 37.32
CA GLY A 1103 21.92 47.85 36.93
C GLY A 1103 21.01 47.00 36.03
N VAL A 1104 19.74 46.82 36.40
CA VAL A 1104 18.71 46.26 35.50
C VAL A 1104 18.13 47.40 34.67
N ILE A 1105 18.45 47.43 33.38
CA ILE A 1105 17.88 48.38 32.43
C ILE A 1105 16.56 47.79 31.91
N PRO A 1106 15.40 48.47 32.05
CA PRO A 1106 14.11 47.97 31.59
C PRO A 1106 14.12 47.66 30.08
N ALA A 1107 13.48 46.56 29.68
CA ALA A 1107 13.44 46.10 28.29
C ALA A 1107 12.80 47.13 27.33
N GLU A 1108 11.98 48.04 27.87
CA GLU A 1108 11.19 49.05 27.14
C GLU A 1108 11.94 50.38 26.93
N ALA A 1109 13.13 50.57 27.50
CA ALA A 1109 13.87 51.83 27.37
C ALA A 1109 14.39 52.01 25.93
N ASP A 1110 14.17 53.19 25.35
CA ASP A 1110 14.62 53.54 23.99
C ASP A 1110 16.15 53.74 23.91
N MET A 1111 16.72 53.59 22.72
CA MET A 1111 18.16 53.52 22.45
C MET A 1111 18.92 54.78 22.92
N LEU A 1112 18.30 55.96 22.88
CA LEU A 1112 18.86 57.22 23.39
C LEU A 1112 18.84 57.31 24.92
N GLN A 1113 17.79 56.84 25.59
CA GLN A 1113 17.72 56.77 27.05
C GLN A 1113 18.75 55.79 27.63
N ARG A 1114 19.02 54.72 26.87
CA ARG A 1114 20.04 53.71 27.18
C ARG A 1114 21.48 54.20 27.05
N TRP A 1115 21.71 55.25 26.26
CA TRP A 1115 23.03 55.86 26.03
C TRP A 1115 23.29 57.04 26.97
N ALA A 1116 22.25 57.81 27.29
CA ALA A 1116 22.31 59.01 28.13
C ALA A 1116 22.20 58.71 29.63
N GLY A 1117 22.84 57.64 30.11
CA GLY A 1117 22.89 57.23 31.52
C GLY A 1117 23.65 58.21 32.44
N ARG A 1118 23.25 59.48 32.45
CA ARG A 1118 23.44 60.45 33.52
C ARG A 1118 22.25 61.40 33.53
N SER A 1119 21.70 61.53 34.75
CA SER A 1119 20.80 62.56 35.26
C SER A 1119 19.34 62.59 34.76
N GLY A 1120 18.42 62.21 35.66
CA GLY A 1120 17.17 62.97 35.81
C GLY A 1120 15.88 62.19 36.02
N VAL A 1121 15.76 61.36 37.06
CA VAL A 1121 14.43 61.09 37.66
C VAL A 1121 14.44 61.62 39.08
N CYS A 1122 13.93 62.84 39.21
CA CYS A 1122 13.62 63.47 40.48
C CYS A 1122 12.31 62.87 40.99
N GLY A 1123 12.34 62.30 42.20
CA GLY A 1123 11.21 61.64 42.81
C GLY A 1123 10.07 62.60 43.18
N ARG A 1124 8.84 62.14 42.99
CA ARG A 1124 7.71 62.53 43.84
C ARG A 1124 6.86 61.30 44.14
N CYS A 1125 6.83 60.96 45.42
CA CYS A 1125 6.01 59.94 46.03
C CYS A 1125 4.51 60.23 45.85
N SER A 1126 3.74 59.19 45.56
CA SER A 1126 2.39 59.05 46.12
C SER A 1126 2.26 57.69 46.79
N HIS A 1127 1.99 57.74 48.10
CA HIS A 1127 1.67 56.63 48.98
C HIS A 1127 0.34 55.93 48.63
N ARG A 1128 0.22 54.68 49.10
CA ARG A 1128 -0.93 53.74 49.13
C ARG A 1128 -1.05 52.88 47.87
N ALA A 1129 -1.00 51.56 47.90
CA ALA A 1129 -1.14 50.58 48.98
C ALA A 1129 -0.29 49.33 48.67
N ARG A 1130 0.24 48.71 49.73
CA ARG A 1130 0.91 47.40 49.71
C ARG A 1130 -0.14 46.31 49.49
N PHE A 1131 0.13 45.35 48.60
CA PHE A 1131 -0.12 43.95 48.89
C PHE A 1131 1.00 43.10 48.29
N CYS A 1132 1.35 42.06 49.04
CA CYS A 1132 2.61 41.34 49.08
C CYS A 1132 2.84 40.39 47.89
N GLN A 1133 4.10 40.38 47.45
CA GLN A 1133 4.85 39.21 46.97
C GLN A 1133 5.18 38.26 48.14
N LEU A 1134 5.71 37.08 47.76
CA LEU A 1134 6.33 35.98 48.53
C LEU A 1134 5.37 34.78 48.60
N ASP A 1135 5.76 33.55 48.32
CA ASP A 1135 7.01 32.94 47.87
C ASP A 1135 6.65 31.46 47.60
N GLU A 1136 7.18 30.86 46.54
CA GLU A 1136 7.44 29.41 46.40
C GLU A 1136 8.13 29.26 45.02
N ALA A 1137 9.45 29.21 44.91
CA ALA A 1137 10.41 28.26 45.51
C ALA A 1137 10.07 26.79 45.20
N THR A 1138 10.85 26.27 44.26
CA THR A 1138 11.41 24.91 44.21
C THR A 1138 10.49 23.73 43.96
N GLY A 1139 10.80 23.00 42.89
CA GLY A 1139 10.68 21.54 42.91
C GLY A 1139 10.47 20.93 41.54
N THR A 1140 11.49 20.22 41.05
CA THR A 1140 11.46 18.90 40.36
C THR A 1140 12.70 18.83 39.44
N GLY A 1141 13.57 17.82 39.47
CA GLY A 1141 13.58 16.53 40.15
C GLY A 1141 14.05 15.46 39.15
N SER A 1142 15.21 14.82 39.39
CA SER A 1142 15.28 13.36 39.55
C SER A 1142 16.74 12.86 39.63
N GLN A 1143 17.08 12.33 40.80
CA GLN A 1143 17.83 11.10 40.91
C GLN A 1143 16.97 10.11 41.71
N ALA A 1144 16.95 8.88 41.17
CA ALA A 1144 16.67 7.59 41.79
C ALA A 1144 15.98 7.54 43.16
N ALA A 1145 14.90 6.76 43.25
CA ALA A 1145 14.66 5.93 44.42
C ALA A 1145 13.88 4.67 44.10
N SER A 1146 14.42 3.57 44.59
CA SER A 1146 13.80 2.28 44.78
C SER A 1146 12.66 2.29 45.79
N SER A 1147 11.75 1.33 45.59
CA SER A 1147 11.03 0.56 46.60
C SER A 1147 9.91 1.19 47.46
N ARG A 1148 8.75 0.54 47.30
CA ARG A 1148 7.83 0.03 48.33
C ARG A 1148 6.83 0.99 49.02
N ARG A 1149 5.57 0.62 48.73
CA ARG A 1149 4.48 0.23 49.66
C ARG A 1149 3.57 1.33 50.24
N ASP A 1150 2.27 0.99 50.10
CA ASP A 1150 1.17 1.16 51.06
C ASP A 1150 0.70 2.60 51.34
N ARG A 1151 -0.58 2.90 51.59
CA ARG A 1151 -1.91 2.29 51.43
C ARG A 1151 -2.86 3.41 51.89
N ALA A 1152 -4.11 3.41 51.40
CA ALA A 1152 -5.32 3.87 52.13
C ALA A 1152 -5.44 5.40 52.43
N THR A 1153 -6.58 6.10 52.44
CA THR A 1153 -8.01 5.80 52.32
C THR A 1153 -8.82 7.12 52.35
N ARG A 1154 -10.00 7.11 51.72
CA ARG A 1154 -11.29 7.77 52.12
C ARG A 1154 -11.52 9.29 51.93
N SER A 1155 -12.36 9.61 50.94
CA SER A 1155 -13.72 10.26 50.94
C SER A 1155 -14.26 10.92 52.24
N PRO A 1156 -15.34 11.76 52.25
CA PRO A 1156 -16.42 11.89 51.24
C PRO A 1156 -17.12 13.28 51.04
N SER A 1157 -18.04 13.35 50.05
CA SER A 1157 -19.36 14.06 49.99
C SER A 1157 -19.44 15.60 50.16
N SER A 1158 -20.32 16.41 49.54
CA SER A 1158 -21.58 16.23 48.78
C SER A 1158 -22.08 17.57 48.19
N ARG A 1159 -22.71 17.50 47.00
CA ARG A 1159 -23.89 18.24 46.46
C ARG A 1159 -24.12 19.73 46.79
N CYS A 1160 -24.26 20.55 45.74
CA CYS A 1160 -25.54 21.14 45.29
C CYS A 1160 -25.35 22.05 44.04
N SER A 1161 -26.30 21.95 43.10
CA SER A 1161 -26.57 22.80 41.93
C SER A 1161 -28.04 23.29 42.10
N PRO A 1162 -28.66 24.20 41.31
CA PRO A 1162 -28.26 24.85 40.05
C PRO A 1162 -28.62 26.36 39.93
N SER A 1163 -28.19 27.02 38.84
CA SER A 1163 -29.02 27.87 37.94
C SER A 1163 -28.23 28.99 37.24
N CYS A 1164 -28.75 29.36 36.05
CA CYS A 1164 -28.43 30.50 35.18
C CYS A 1164 -27.37 30.28 34.08
N THR A 1165 -27.88 29.67 33.01
CA THR A 1165 -27.57 29.93 31.59
C THR A 1165 -27.66 31.41 31.21
N ALA A 1166 -26.66 31.93 30.51
CA ALA A 1166 -26.82 32.92 29.44
C ALA A 1166 -25.60 32.91 28.50
N THR A 1167 -25.89 32.46 27.28
CA THR A 1167 -25.10 32.49 26.05
C THR A 1167 -24.59 33.89 25.68
N CYS A 1168 -23.32 34.01 25.27
CA CYS A 1168 -22.98 34.88 24.14
C CYS A 1168 -21.65 34.44 23.48
N THR A 1169 -21.80 33.86 22.30
CA THR A 1169 -20.78 33.64 21.27
C THR A 1169 -20.13 34.94 20.79
N ARG A 1170 -18.81 34.94 20.58
CA ARG A 1170 -18.17 35.47 19.35
C ARG A 1170 -16.67 35.13 19.31
N THR A 1171 -16.36 34.27 18.35
CA THR A 1171 -15.18 34.26 17.47
C THR A 1171 -14.44 35.60 17.37
N CYS A 1172 -13.09 35.57 17.35
CA CYS A 1172 -12.30 35.97 16.17
C CYS A 1172 -10.76 36.00 16.39
N TRP A 1173 -10.07 35.30 15.48
CA TRP A 1173 -8.65 35.37 15.01
C TRP A 1173 -7.54 34.72 15.84
#